data_AF-A0A915C2R2-F1
#
_entry.id   AF-A0A915C2R2-F1
#
_cell.length_a   1.000
_cell.length_b   1.000
_cell.length_c   1.000
_cell.angle_alpha   90.00
_cell.angle_beta   90.00
_cell.angle_gamma   90.00
#
_symmetry.space_group_name_H-M   'P 1'
#
loop_
_entity.id
_entity.type
_entity.pdbx_description
1 polymer ?
#
loop_
_entity_poly.entity_id
_entity_poly.type
_entity_poly.pdbx_seq_one_letter_code
_entity_poly.pdbx_strand_id
1 'polypeptide(L)'
;MFANLCPSSGGVSASCLVAYLPLVWWRILAMSNTDDDFYDTDEDDALCALEDGQSQAVSASESQLTNAQPSKDALDKLKRYFGHKSFRPLQWEIIRNALDGKDQLVVMSTGYGKSICYQMPSLLRDNLTLIVSPLISLMNDQVTNASANGIAASSITGETQREDRNKVLEDCLNGRLRLLYVTPEFGLNNPELIRQISLHVGLLAVDEAHCVSQWGHEFRSDYRCLSSIRDVIGDVPLMALTATATPEVKKDIIENLRMHKAVTLCTSLDRSNLYLEVRSPTSVDGLQSLVTEVDDVRGKHFGGPTIIYCPTRASVEDVYKVLAGMGVKCSMYHAGLSSKMRLKAHENFVKDKVTTIIATVAFGMGIDKPDIRNVIHFGAPKGIESYYQEIGRAGRDGFPSKCIVFYSDNEIAINRNRLIRDGKLKDPYKAHAIEMQRHMEKFLVGNTCRRFSMLSHFDASLKSSTPRAGCCDICDGNIESESSPNKRALTVNYGFEAELLLRAIDEVFHGSTGLGKVIDFLKGKANVYASKQKHALYGAGAKKSEAFWKELGRILRLNGYFCEQKSAYNEFAYTISLSDKADKWLRMNEKELLLEPTPPLIGRVKVVDSQGAKKYLSIPPSGDVQQSKILGFKKERLWKDCSKYENLCGPTTELYAKELERKLFDLRTNLAIQMDCGAHTVASNKCIQQLAIVRPSCVENLYMIGEMPEEKRRKFGKQLVDVCVQHSKEHSLTMDCTTESMFPSELSDAINSLTDSNREVYQNHVKGRLSLADLAQIRGVSESTVASYVVNFVKVGLPIHMDVLGINEDLISTVLKTIRENGSDIIRMKPIMEKLPEGFIDYNRLKIIFTILEYEYGTEDEESLSQNESNVSQLEREPPTPTRIVSKGTESGSSSQAANSISAMLNSQQTQCSKRNVPIWMTSKTTTRLASQPPIKKAKSSNLFR
;
A
#
# COMPACT_ATOMS: atom_id res chain seq x y z
N MET A 1 54.77 -10.27 -41.96
CA MET A 1 55.85 -9.27 -42.10
C MET A 1 55.42 -8.06 -41.28
N PHE A 2 56.18 -7.68 -40.26
CA PHE A 2 57.25 -6.66 -40.32
C PHE A 2 56.70 -5.34 -40.93
N ALA A 3 56.37 -4.28 -40.16
CA ALA A 3 57.06 -3.57 -39.05
C ALA A 3 58.23 -2.68 -39.52
N ASN A 4 58.51 -1.62 -38.71
CA ASN A 4 59.47 -0.50 -38.86
C ASN A 4 58.78 0.87 -39.08
N LEU A 5 59.15 1.98 -38.43
CA LEU A 5 60.14 2.28 -37.36
C LEU A 5 59.59 3.47 -36.51
N CYS A 6 59.99 3.66 -35.25
CA CYS A 6 61.04 4.61 -34.83
C CYS A 6 61.33 4.51 -33.30
N PRO A 7 62.40 5.16 -32.75
CA PRO A 7 63.32 4.46 -31.83
C PRO A 7 63.13 4.66 -30.30
N SER A 8 64.10 4.13 -29.54
CA SER A 8 64.00 3.60 -28.18
C SER A 8 64.91 4.26 -27.12
N SER A 9 64.41 4.36 -25.87
CA SER A 9 65.13 4.18 -24.58
C SER A 9 64.18 4.58 -23.43
N GLY A 10 63.98 3.91 -22.28
CA GLY A 10 64.60 2.74 -21.63
C GLY A 10 64.87 3.08 -20.14
N GLY A 11 64.56 2.29 -19.10
CA GLY A 11 63.86 0.99 -18.97
C GLY A 11 63.77 0.58 -17.47
N VAL A 12 63.30 -0.66 -17.16
CA VAL A 12 63.23 -1.28 -15.79
C VAL A 12 62.10 -0.67 -14.89
N SER A 13 61.26 -1.37 -14.11
CA SER A 13 61.14 -2.78 -13.68
C SER A 13 59.67 -3.22 -13.40
N ALA A 14 59.39 -4.54 -13.46
CA ALA A 14 58.34 -5.30 -12.76
C ALA A 14 56.82 -4.96 -12.92
N SER A 15 56.15 -5.74 -13.76
CA SER A 15 54.84 -6.40 -13.52
C SER A 15 53.62 -5.60 -13.00
N CYS A 16 52.82 -5.03 -13.92
CA CYS A 16 51.34 -5.15 -13.94
C CYS A 16 50.70 -4.58 -15.22
N LEU A 17 49.60 -5.20 -15.70
CA LEU A 17 48.62 -4.68 -16.71
C LEU A 17 49.16 -4.33 -18.14
N VAL A 18 48.42 -3.70 -19.07
CA VAL A 18 47.26 -4.15 -19.90
C VAL A 18 47.31 -3.40 -21.26
N ALA A 19 46.93 -4.03 -22.39
CA ALA A 19 46.54 -3.31 -23.63
C ALA A 19 45.74 -4.16 -24.67
N TYR A 20 45.04 -3.48 -25.59
CA TYR A 20 44.00 -3.96 -26.53
C TYR A 20 44.31 -3.57 -28.00
N LEU A 21 43.96 -4.43 -28.99
CA LEU A 21 43.50 -4.11 -30.38
C LEU A 21 44.39 -3.19 -31.28
N PRO A 22 44.03 -2.75 -32.53
CA PRO A 22 42.83 -2.98 -33.38
C PRO A 22 43.09 -3.32 -34.89
N LEU A 23 42.01 -3.24 -35.71
CA LEU A 23 41.84 -3.28 -37.19
C LEU A 23 41.53 -4.67 -37.82
N VAL A 24 40.45 -4.96 -38.59
CA VAL A 24 39.34 -4.25 -39.32
C VAL A 24 39.48 -4.26 -40.87
N TRP A 25 38.36 -4.59 -41.54
CA TRP A 25 38.03 -4.54 -43.00
C TRP A 25 38.57 -5.62 -43.97
N TRP A 26 37.66 -6.50 -44.45
CA TRP A 26 37.36 -6.60 -45.90
C TRP A 26 35.94 -7.14 -46.19
N ARG A 27 35.45 -6.89 -47.42
CA ARG A 27 34.20 -7.37 -48.07
C ARG A 27 32.82 -6.93 -47.52
N ILE A 28 32.27 -5.92 -48.20
CA ILE A 28 30.86 -5.88 -48.66
C ILE A 28 30.91 -5.94 -50.19
N LEU A 29 30.07 -6.76 -50.87
CA LEU A 29 29.46 -6.55 -52.21
C LEU A 29 28.87 -7.85 -52.81
N ALA A 30 27.96 -7.68 -53.78
CA ALA A 30 27.04 -8.66 -54.43
C ALA A 30 25.87 -9.11 -53.53
N MET A 31 24.56 -8.79 -53.73
CA MET A 31 23.67 -8.34 -54.83
C MET A 31 22.75 -9.44 -55.44
N SER A 32 21.51 -9.00 -55.72
CA SER A 32 20.46 -9.54 -56.61
C SER A 32 19.76 -10.87 -56.29
N ASN A 33 18.47 -10.72 -55.94
CA ASN A 33 17.25 -11.44 -56.33
C ASN A 33 17.36 -12.83 -57.01
N THR A 34 16.57 -13.79 -56.54
CA THR A 34 15.37 -14.31 -57.27
C THR A 34 14.45 -15.08 -56.31
N ASP A 35 13.27 -15.48 -56.77
CA ASP A 35 12.10 -15.82 -55.94
C ASP A 35 11.76 -17.35 -55.89
N ASP A 36 10.65 -17.65 -55.21
CA ASP A 36 9.73 -18.82 -55.35
C ASP A 36 9.88 -20.13 -54.53
N ASP A 37 8.70 -20.56 -54.05
CA ASP A 37 8.12 -21.89 -53.78
C ASP A 37 8.54 -22.86 -52.65
N PHE A 38 7.83 -22.73 -51.52
CA PHE A 38 6.79 -23.65 -50.96
C PHE A 38 7.06 -25.15 -50.62
N TYR A 39 6.46 -25.53 -49.48
CA TYR A 39 5.94 -26.84 -49.00
C TYR A 39 6.66 -27.61 -47.87
N ASP A 40 5.81 -28.01 -46.93
CA ASP A 40 6.02 -28.67 -45.64
C ASP A 40 6.73 -30.03 -45.71
N THR A 41 7.34 -30.42 -44.58
CA THR A 41 6.85 -31.61 -43.83
C THR A 41 7.30 -31.55 -42.36
N ASP A 42 6.48 -32.11 -41.47
CA ASP A 42 6.68 -32.15 -40.01
C ASP A 42 7.50 -33.37 -39.53
N GLU A 43 7.72 -33.43 -38.21
CA GLU A 43 8.24 -34.57 -37.41
C GLU A 43 9.76 -34.87 -37.63
N ASP A 44 10.55 -35.18 -36.60
CA ASP A 44 10.20 -35.89 -35.37
C ASP A 44 11.04 -35.45 -34.13
N ASP A 45 10.78 -36.07 -32.98
CA ASP A 45 11.29 -35.69 -31.65
C ASP A 45 12.75 -36.10 -31.34
N ALA A 46 13.34 -35.41 -30.35
CA ALA A 46 14.53 -35.77 -29.54
C ALA A 46 15.90 -36.10 -30.21
N LEU A 47 16.92 -35.27 -29.92
CA LEU A 47 18.25 -35.69 -29.40
C LEU A 47 19.13 -34.49 -28.96
N CYS A 48 20.12 -34.75 -28.08
CA CYS A 48 21.15 -33.82 -27.56
C CYS A 48 20.61 -32.57 -26.80
N ALA A 49 20.77 -32.37 -25.49
CA ALA A 49 21.74 -32.86 -24.49
C ALA A 49 23.20 -32.51 -24.80
N LEU A 50 23.84 -31.73 -23.89
CA LEU A 50 25.20 -31.15 -23.95
C LEU A 50 25.33 -30.06 -25.05
N GLU A 51 25.69 -28.80 -24.78
CA GLU A 51 26.82 -28.33 -23.95
C GLU A 51 26.50 -27.12 -23.06
N ASP A 52 27.32 -26.92 -22.01
CA ASP A 52 27.18 -25.86 -21.01
C ASP A 52 27.84 -24.54 -21.43
N GLY A 53 27.16 -23.42 -21.14
CA GLY A 53 27.71 -22.08 -21.38
C GLY A 53 26.86 -20.89 -20.88
N GLN A 54 25.77 -21.12 -20.16
CA GLN A 54 24.87 -20.03 -19.76
C GLN A 54 25.36 -19.28 -18.51
N SER A 55 25.59 -17.97 -18.68
CA SER A 55 25.81 -17.05 -17.55
C SER A 55 24.49 -16.78 -16.83
N GLN A 56 24.18 -17.60 -15.81
CA GLN A 56 22.94 -17.46 -15.02
C GLN A 56 22.91 -16.12 -14.27
N ALA A 57 21.94 -15.27 -14.63
CA ALA A 57 21.53 -14.15 -13.80
C ALA A 57 20.64 -14.68 -12.66
N VAL A 58 21.19 -14.82 -11.46
CA VAL A 58 20.48 -15.40 -10.31
C VAL A 58 19.39 -14.45 -9.82
N SER A 59 18.13 -14.75 -10.15
CA SER A 59 16.95 -14.08 -9.58
C SER A 59 16.68 -14.61 -8.17
N ALA A 60 17.25 -13.97 -7.15
CA ALA A 60 17.01 -14.34 -5.76
C ALA A 60 15.54 -14.06 -5.36
N SER A 61 14.79 -15.13 -5.11
CA SER A 61 13.53 -15.07 -4.38
C SER A 61 13.79 -14.85 -2.88
N GLU A 62 12.78 -14.41 -2.13
CA GLU A 62 12.87 -14.07 -0.69
C GLU A 62 13.34 -15.24 0.22
N SER A 63 13.46 -16.46 -0.33
CA SER A 63 13.90 -17.69 0.34
C SER A 63 15.41 -17.87 0.52
N GLN A 64 16.26 -17.01 -0.06
CA GLN A 64 17.74 -17.10 0.08
C GLN A 64 18.38 -15.84 0.69
N LEU A 65 17.77 -15.32 1.76
CA LEU A 65 18.33 -14.21 2.55
C LEU A 65 19.66 -14.59 3.22
N THR A 66 20.72 -13.85 2.91
CA THR A 66 22.00 -14.00 3.61
C THR A 66 21.96 -13.28 4.96
N ASN A 67 21.92 -14.07 6.05
CA ASN A 67 21.64 -13.66 7.45
C ASN A 67 22.65 -12.68 8.13
N ALA A 68 23.39 -11.88 7.36
CA ALA A 68 24.31 -10.87 7.89
C ALA A 68 23.53 -9.68 8.49
N GLN A 69 23.42 -9.65 9.82
CA GLN A 69 22.76 -8.57 10.56
C GLN A 69 23.43 -7.19 10.33
N PRO A 70 22.69 -6.08 10.51
CA PRO A 70 23.26 -4.73 10.49
C PRO A 70 24.36 -4.53 11.53
N SER A 71 25.41 -3.79 11.18
CA SER A 71 26.43 -3.38 12.15
C SER A 71 25.84 -2.39 13.17
N LYS A 72 26.43 -2.34 14.37
CA LYS A 72 25.99 -1.39 15.41
C LYS A 72 26.08 0.07 14.90
N ASP A 73 27.16 0.43 14.22
CA ASP A 73 27.32 1.75 13.60
C ASP A 73 26.21 2.07 12.58
N ALA A 74 25.79 1.10 11.77
CA ALA A 74 24.68 1.28 10.83
C ALA A 74 23.34 1.49 11.55
N LEU A 75 23.09 0.80 12.66
CA LEU A 75 21.88 1.01 13.49
C LEU A 75 21.92 2.35 14.24
N ASP A 76 23.07 2.73 14.80
CA ASP A 76 23.25 4.00 15.50
C ASP A 76 23.11 5.18 14.52
N LYS A 77 23.68 5.11 13.31
CA LYS A 77 23.48 6.10 12.23
C LYS A 77 22.04 6.12 11.70
N LEU A 78 21.38 4.96 11.56
CA LEU A 78 19.97 4.87 11.21
C LEU A 78 19.07 5.58 12.24
N LYS A 79 19.31 5.32 13.53
CA LYS A 79 18.60 5.96 14.64
C LYS A 79 18.90 7.45 14.74
N ARG A 80 20.15 7.86 14.48
CA ARG A 80 20.61 9.25 14.57
C ARG A 80 19.99 10.15 13.49
N TYR A 81 20.19 9.78 12.22
CA TYR A 81 19.83 10.62 11.07
C TYR A 81 18.39 10.40 10.59
N PHE A 82 17.87 9.17 10.64
CA PHE A 82 16.55 8.83 10.10
C PHE A 82 15.48 8.58 11.19
N GLY A 83 15.89 8.41 12.46
CA GLY A 83 14.96 8.16 13.57
C GLY A 83 14.30 6.78 13.53
N HIS A 84 14.85 5.81 12.79
CA HIS A 84 14.32 4.44 12.71
C HIS A 84 15.09 3.50 13.66
N LYS A 85 14.39 2.51 14.23
CA LYS A 85 14.97 1.54 15.18
C LYS A 85 15.61 0.33 14.48
N SER A 86 15.20 0.03 13.25
CA SER A 86 15.69 -1.07 12.41
C SER A 86 15.49 -0.75 10.92
N PHE A 87 16.25 -1.43 10.07
CA PHE A 87 16.02 -1.42 8.61
C PHE A 87 14.77 -2.24 8.25
N ARG A 88 14.10 -1.89 7.15
CA ARG A 88 13.08 -2.73 6.52
C ARG A 88 13.76 -3.90 5.77
N PRO A 89 13.04 -4.98 5.41
CA PRO A 89 13.58 -6.07 4.59
C PRO A 89 14.28 -5.57 3.32
N LEU A 90 15.31 -6.29 2.89
CA LEU A 90 16.25 -5.96 1.81
C LEU A 90 17.04 -4.63 1.92
N GLN A 91 16.60 -3.61 2.68
CA GLN A 91 17.33 -2.32 2.77
C GLN A 91 18.78 -2.50 3.22
N TRP A 92 19.02 -3.31 4.25
CA TRP A 92 20.38 -3.59 4.71
C TRP A 92 21.21 -4.37 3.68
N GLU A 93 20.60 -5.30 2.93
CA GLU A 93 21.28 -6.05 1.88
C GLU A 93 21.68 -5.16 0.69
N ILE A 94 20.81 -4.22 0.30
CA ILE A 94 21.09 -3.20 -0.72
C ILE A 94 22.27 -2.31 -0.27
N ILE A 95 22.23 -1.82 0.97
CA ILE A 95 23.30 -0.99 1.56
C ILE A 95 24.60 -1.76 1.64
N ARG A 96 24.57 -3.00 2.16
CA ARG A 96 25.73 -3.90 2.24
C ARG A 96 26.32 -4.17 0.86
N ASN A 97 25.52 -4.44 -0.17
CA ASN A 97 26.02 -4.67 -1.51
C ASN A 97 26.72 -3.43 -2.11
N ALA A 98 26.27 -2.21 -1.79
CA ALA A 98 26.97 -0.98 -2.18
C ALA A 98 28.29 -0.81 -1.44
N LEU A 99 28.37 -1.22 -0.18
CA LEU A 99 29.62 -1.27 0.58
C LEU A 99 30.57 -2.36 0.01
N ASP A 100 30.04 -3.52 -0.37
CA ASP A 100 30.80 -4.61 -1.00
C ASP A 100 31.33 -4.27 -2.41
N GLY A 101 31.03 -3.07 -2.94
CA GLY A 101 31.46 -2.63 -4.28
C GLY A 101 30.67 -3.25 -5.42
N LYS A 102 29.47 -3.78 -5.15
CA LYS A 102 28.63 -4.47 -6.15
C LYS A 102 27.68 -3.49 -6.83
N ASP A 103 27.63 -3.56 -8.15
CA ASP A 103 26.52 -2.99 -8.94
C ASP A 103 25.21 -3.69 -8.59
N GLN A 104 24.10 -2.94 -8.63
CA GLN A 104 22.80 -3.49 -8.27
C GLN A 104 21.62 -2.71 -8.87
N LEU A 105 20.63 -3.47 -9.36
CA LEU A 105 19.33 -2.97 -9.80
C LEU A 105 18.31 -3.18 -8.69
N VAL A 106 17.75 -2.08 -8.20
CA VAL A 106 16.94 -2.01 -6.98
C VAL A 106 15.52 -1.59 -7.33
N VAL A 107 14.61 -2.56 -7.38
CA VAL A 107 13.18 -2.34 -7.66
C VAL A 107 12.42 -2.38 -6.33
N MET A 108 12.02 -1.21 -5.85
CA MET A 108 11.37 -1.07 -4.54
C MET A 108 10.10 -0.24 -4.66
N SER A 109 9.03 -0.64 -3.98
CA SER A 109 7.74 0.06 -4.05
C SER A 109 7.81 1.53 -3.60
N THR A 110 6.83 2.31 -4.05
CA THR A 110 6.66 3.71 -3.65
C THR A 110 6.45 3.80 -2.14
N GLY A 111 7.21 4.66 -1.46
CA GLY A 111 7.17 4.75 0.02
C GLY A 111 7.91 3.64 0.78
N TYR A 112 8.57 2.68 0.11
CA TYR A 112 9.37 1.66 0.82
C TYR A 112 10.61 2.27 1.50
N GLY A 113 11.13 3.40 1.02
CA GLY A 113 12.35 4.04 1.54
C GLY A 113 13.57 3.77 0.68
N LYS A 114 13.46 4.01 -0.65
CA LYS A 114 14.59 3.94 -1.60
C LYS A 114 15.76 4.84 -1.18
N SER A 115 15.47 6.08 -0.79
CA SER A 115 16.51 7.08 -0.51
C SER A 115 17.53 6.63 0.54
N ILE A 116 17.08 5.96 1.61
CA ILE A 116 17.95 5.44 2.67
C ILE A 116 19.03 4.49 2.09
N CYS A 117 18.71 3.77 1.02
CA CYS A 117 19.62 2.78 0.42
C CYS A 117 20.85 3.43 -0.24
N TYR A 118 20.69 4.59 -0.90
CA TYR A 118 21.82 5.35 -1.47
C TYR A 118 22.37 6.44 -0.54
N GLN A 119 21.62 6.84 0.49
CA GLN A 119 22.06 7.85 1.46
C GLN A 119 22.88 7.26 2.62
N MET A 120 22.61 6.01 3.04
CA MET A 120 23.36 5.37 4.13
C MET A 120 24.83 5.04 3.79
N PRO A 121 25.20 4.59 2.57
CA PRO A 121 26.60 4.29 2.23
C PRO A 121 27.58 5.45 2.46
N SER A 122 27.23 6.67 2.08
CA SER A 122 28.05 7.87 2.35
C SER A 122 28.21 8.18 3.84
N LEU A 123 27.19 7.89 4.66
CA LEU A 123 27.26 8.02 6.13
C LEU A 123 28.10 6.91 6.78
N LEU A 124 28.25 5.75 6.12
CA LEU A 124 29.04 4.62 6.60
C LEU A 124 30.51 4.66 6.16
N ARG A 125 30.83 5.37 5.06
CA ARG A 125 32.19 5.47 4.49
C ARG A 125 32.80 6.86 4.50
N ASP A 126 32.07 7.86 4.97
CA ASP A 126 32.49 9.27 5.03
C ASP A 126 32.95 9.86 3.67
N ASN A 127 32.37 9.34 2.59
CA ASN A 127 32.59 9.75 1.21
C ASN A 127 31.30 10.33 0.57
N LEU A 128 31.36 10.69 -0.71
CA LEU A 128 30.26 11.31 -1.44
C LEU A 128 29.44 10.27 -2.21
N THR A 129 28.12 10.23 -2.02
CA THR A 129 27.22 9.64 -3.03
C THR A 129 26.93 10.69 -4.10
N LEU A 130 27.13 10.34 -5.36
CA LEU A 130 26.66 11.11 -6.52
C LEU A 130 25.32 10.53 -6.98
N ILE A 131 24.24 11.31 -6.92
CA ILE A 131 22.89 10.89 -7.32
C ILE A 131 22.51 11.58 -8.63
N VAL A 132 22.27 10.81 -9.71
CA VAL A 132 21.57 11.30 -10.90
C VAL A 132 20.07 11.16 -10.67
N SER A 133 19.30 12.23 -10.91
CA SER A 133 17.84 12.23 -10.76
C SER A 133 17.16 13.04 -11.88
N PRO A 134 15.95 12.67 -12.36
CA PRO A 134 15.35 13.33 -13.54
C PRO A 134 14.63 14.64 -13.21
N LEU A 135 14.47 15.01 -11.94
CA LEU A 135 13.46 15.97 -11.50
C LEU A 135 14.00 16.92 -10.42
N ILE A 136 14.17 18.18 -10.81
CA ILE A 136 14.67 19.26 -9.92
C ILE A 136 13.81 19.40 -8.65
N SER A 137 12.48 19.22 -8.73
CA SER A 137 11.64 19.26 -7.52
C SER A 137 11.93 18.10 -6.55
N LEU A 138 12.14 16.88 -7.07
CA LEU A 138 12.50 15.72 -6.24
C LEU A 138 13.89 15.91 -5.63
N MET A 139 14.85 16.43 -6.40
CA MET A 139 16.19 16.76 -5.90
C MET A 139 16.12 17.78 -4.76
N ASN A 140 15.33 18.84 -4.92
CA ASN A 140 15.14 19.86 -3.88
C ASN A 140 14.43 19.30 -2.63
N ASP A 141 13.38 18.50 -2.78
CA ASP A 141 12.70 17.83 -1.66
C ASP A 141 13.68 16.90 -0.90
N GLN A 142 14.48 16.09 -1.62
CA GLN A 142 15.46 15.19 -1.00
C GLN A 142 16.62 15.92 -0.33
N VAL A 143 17.17 16.99 -0.94
CA VAL A 143 18.20 17.86 -0.32
C VAL A 143 17.66 18.55 0.94
N THR A 144 16.41 19.03 0.90
CA THR A 144 15.75 19.66 2.05
C THR A 144 15.57 18.66 3.20
N ASN A 145 15.07 17.45 2.90
CA ASN A 145 14.85 16.40 3.90
C ASN A 145 16.19 15.87 4.48
N ALA A 146 17.22 15.70 3.65
CA ALA A 146 18.56 15.33 4.11
C ALA A 146 19.16 16.39 5.05
N SER A 147 19.10 17.67 4.66
CA SER A 147 19.59 18.79 5.46
C SER A 147 18.80 18.96 6.77
N ALA A 148 17.48 18.75 6.75
CA ALA A 148 16.64 18.78 7.96
C ALA A 148 17.00 17.67 8.96
N ASN A 149 17.49 16.53 8.47
CA ASN A 149 17.98 15.40 9.24
C ASN A 149 19.47 15.51 9.64
N GLY A 150 20.17 16.59 9.25
CA GLY A 150 21.59 16.80 9.58
C GLY A 150 22.59 16.12 8.64
N ILE A 151 22.16 15.69 7.44
CA ILE A 151 23.02 15.14 6.39
C ILE A 151 23.40 16.28 5.43
N ALA A 152 24.70 16.50 5.21
CA ALA A 152 25.20 17.50 4.27
C ALA A 152 24.87 17.11 2.82
N ALA A 153 23.91 17.79 2.22
CA ALA A 153 23.38 17.51 0.89
C ALA A 153 23.28 18.79 0.04
N SER A 154 23.50 18.67 -1.27
CA SER A 154 23.29 19.77 -2.23
C SER A 154 22.91 19.24 -3.61
N SER A 155 22.52 20.14 -4.52
CA SER A 155 22.16 19.82 -5.89
C SER A 155 22.76 20.79 -6.90
N ILE A 156 23.13 20.30 -8.08
CA ILE A 156 23.53 21.12 -9.23
C ILE A 156 22.64 20.77 -10.44
N THR A 157 22.15 21.81 -11.11
CA THR A 157 21.24 21.73 -12.26
C THR A 157 21.70 22.70 -13.36
N GLY A 158 21.06 22.65 -14.53
CA GLY A 158 21.24 23.69 -15.55
C GLY A 158 20.79 25.11 -15.13
N GLU A 159 20.04 25.25 -14.03
CA GLU A 159 19.58 26.54 -13.48
C GLU A 159 20.50 27.06 -12.33
N THR A 160 21.50 26.28 -11.89
CA THR A 160 22.38 26.62 -10.77
C THR A 160 23.43 27.66 -11.17
N GLN A 161 23.52 28.78 -10.44
CA GLN A 161 24.49 29.85 -10.70
C GLN A 161 25.94 29.39 -10.48
N ARG A 162 26.89 30.04 -11.17
CA ARG A 162 28.30 29.63 -11.19
C ARG A 162 28.95 29.75 -9.81
N GLU A 163 28.57 30.78 -9.08
CA GLU A 163 29.06 31.13 -7.75
C GLU A 163 28.66 30.06 -6.72
N ASP A 164 27.42 29.56 -6.80
CA ASP A 164 26.94 28.48 -5.93
C ASP A 164 27.48 27.10 -6.36
N ARG A 165 27.56 26.84 -7.67
CA ARG A 165 28.25 25.66 -8.22
C ARG A 165 29.69 25.56 -7.71
N ASN A 166 30.42 26.69 -7.64
CA ASN A 166 31.79 26.72 -7.12
C ASN A 166 31.84 26.36 -5.62
N LYS A 167 30.91 26.88 -4.79
CA LYS A 167 30.81 26.51 -3.37
C LYS A 167 30.55 25.02 -3.18
N VAL A 168 29.59 24.46 -3.93
CA VAL A 168 29.24 23.03 -3.85
C VAL A 168 30.42 22.14 -4.28
N LEU A 169 31.18 22.55 -5.30
CA LEU A 169 32.43 21.89 -5.68
C LEU A 169 33.47 21.97 -4.55
N GLU A 170 33.65 23.12 -3.91
CA GLU A 170 34.54 23.29 -2.76
C GLU A 170 34.12 22.41 -1.56
N ASP A 171 32.82 22.28 -1.29
CA ASP A 171 32.28 21.39 -0.25
C ASP A 171 32.50 19.90 -0.57
N CYS A 172 32.47 19.51 -1.85
CA CYS A 172 32.83 18.16 -2.27
C CYS A 172 34.32 17.88 -2.08
N LEU A 173 35.19 18.79 -2.55
CA LEU A 173 36.65 18.64 -2.51
C LEU A 173 37.24 18.70 -1.09
N ASN A 174 36.56 19.38 -0.15
CA ASN A 174 36.92 19.38 1.27
C ASN A 174 36.22 18.24 2.07
N GLY A 175 35.55 17.30 1.40
CA GLY A 175 34.85 16.19 2.06
C GLY A 175 33.69 16.60 2.99
N ARG A 176 33.21 17.85 2.89
CA ARG A 176 32.14 18.42 3.72
C ARG A 176 30.76 17.94 3.28
N LEU A 177 30.59 17.62 2.00
CA LEU A 177 29.36 17.09 1.43
C LEU A 177 29.28 15.55 1.54
N ARG A 178 28.08 15.00 1.74
CA ARG A 178 27.80 13.56 1.74
C ARG A 178 26.90 13.13 0.57
N LEU A 179 26.04 14.02 0.08
CA LEU A 179 25.12 13.76 -1.04
C LEU A 179 25.18 14.90 -2.07
N LEU A 180 25.47 14.58 -3.34
CA LEU A 180 25.37 15.52 -4.46
C LEU A 180 24.35 15.01 -5.47
N TYR A 181 23.24 15.74 -5.64
CA TYR A 181 22.24 15.46 -6.67
C TYR A 181 22.55 16.23 -7.96
N VAL A 182 22.50 15.57 -9.11
CA VAL A 182 22.65 16.20 -10.44
C VAL A 182 21.53 15.79 -11.39
N THR A 183 21.17 16.68 -12.31
CA THR A 183 20.33 16.31 -13.46
C THR A 183 21.20 15.55 -14.48
N PRO A 184 20.66 14.60 -15.27
CA PRO A 184 21.46 13.82 -16.22
C PRO A 184 22.14 14.73 -17.27
N GLU A 185 21.43 15.75 -17.75
CA GLU A 185 21.93 16.69 -18.74
C GLU A 185 23.09 17.52 -18.16
N PHE A 186 23.04 17.89 -16.88
CA PHE A 186 24.15 18.60 -16.24
C PHE A 186 25.39 17.70 -16.10
N GLY A 187 25.22 16.47 -15.59
CA GLY A 187 26.32 15.53 -15.38
C GLY A 187 27.05 15.17 -16.68
N LEU A 188 26.31 14.88 -17.74
CA LEU A 188 26.85 14.52 -19.06
C LEU A 188 27.58 15.69 -19.75
N ASN A 189 27.06 16.91 -19.63
CA ASN A 189 27.67 18.09 -20.26
C ASN A 189 28.81 18.72 -19.43
N ASN A 190 29.09 18.24 -18.21
CA ASN A 190 30.16 18.76 -17.34
C ASN A 190 31.12 17.66 -16.85
N PRO A 191 31.67 16.80 -17.74
CA PRO A 191 32.49 15.66 -17.32
C PRO A 191 33.75 16.08 -16.56
N GLU A 192 34.29 17.28 -16.80
CA GLU A 192 35.46 17.79 -16.07
C GLU A 192 35.15 18.14 -14.60
N LEU A 193 33.92 18.59 -14.29
CA LEU A 193 33.50 18.77 -12.89
C LEU A 193 33.33 17.43 -12.19
N ILE A 194 32.77 16.44 -12.91
CA ILE A 194 32.64 15.05 -12.41
C ILE A 194 34.03 14.44 -12.17
N ARG A 195 35.01 14.67 -13.06
CA ARG A 195 36.41 14.27 -12.89
C ARG A 195 37.02 14.86 -11.63
N GLN A 196 36.79 16.14 -11.35
CA GLN A 196 37.36 16.81 -10.18
C GLN A 196 36.85 16.23 -8.85
N ILE A 197 35.57 15.83 -8.77
CA ILE A 197 35.03 15.18 -7.57
C ILE A 197 35.27 13.67 -7.50
N SER A 198 35.64 13.02 -8.60
CA SER A 198 35.71 11.54 -8.75
C SER A 198 36.32 10.80 -7.57
N LEU A 199 37.50 11.21 -7.11
CA LEU A 199 38.25 10.59 -6.00
C LEU A 199 37.50 10.59 -4.65
N HIS A 200 36.44 11.41 -4.52
CA HIS A 200 35.58 11.47 -3.33
C HIS A 200 34.29 10.66 -3.49
N VAL A 201 33.96 10.20 -4.71
CA VAL A 201 32.69 9.50 -4.99
C VAL A 201 32.79 8.03 -4.59
N GLY A 202 31.99 7.63 -3.61
CA GLY A 202 31.92 6.25 -3.11
C GLY A 202 30.79 5.40 -3.67
N LEU A 203 29.81 6.04 -4.32
CA LEU A 203 28.63 5.41 -4.90
C LEU A 203 28.05 6.30 -6.02
N LEU A 204 27.77 5.70 -7.17
CA LEU A 204 26.93 6.31 -8.20
C LEU A 204 25.51 5.76 -8.08
N ALA A 205 24.57 6.62 -7.70
CA ALA A 205 23.15 6.29 -7.67
C ALA A 205 22.45 6.88 -8.91
N VAL A 206 21.63 6.07 -9.58
CA VAL A 206 20.74 6.50 -10.66
C VAL A 206 19.31 6.29 -10.18
N ASP A 207 18.65 7.37 -9.76
CA ASP A 207 17.26 7.32 -9.28
C ASP A 207 16.27 7.42 -10.44
N GLU A 208 15.10 6.81 -10.27
CA GLU A 208 14.12 6.54 -11.33
C GLU A 208 14.72 6.00 -12.66
N ALA A 209 15.62 5.02 -12.52
CA ALA A 209 16.33 4.36 -13.61
C ALA A 209 15.45 3.76 -14.73
N HIS A 210 14.13 3.63 -14.53
CA HIS A 210 13.21 3.29 -15.63
C HIS A 210 13.29 4.28 -16.81
N CYS A 211 13.76 5.52 -16.60
CA CYS A 211 13.96 6.53 -17.63
C CYS A 211 14.97 6.12 -18.72
N VAL A 212 15.87 5.17 -18.42
CA VAL A 212 16.82 4.58 -19.37
C VAL A 212 16.11 3.80 -20.49
N SER A 213 14.96 3.20 -20.17
CA SER A 213 14.32 2.24 -21.07
C SER A 213 13.30 2.88 -22.00
N GLN A 214 13.31 2.46 -23.27
CA GLN A 214 12.26 2.83 -24.24
C GLN A 214 10.96 2.02 -24.04
N TRP A 215 11.02 0.95 -23.26
CA TRP A 215 9.87 0.21 -22.74
C TRP A 215 9.37 0.80 -21.40
N GLY A 216 10.16 1.70 -20.79
CA GLY A 216 9.75 2.51 -19.66
C GLY A 216 8.67 3.54 -20.02
N HIS A 217 7.80 3.85 -19.06
CA HIS A 217 6.68 4.77 -19.22
C HIS A 217 7.08 6.27 -19.24
N GLU A 218 8.33 6.60 -18.89
CA GLU A 218 8.94 7.94 -19.02
C GLU A 218 10.36 7.86 -19.61
N PHE A 219 10.50 7.41 -20.86
CA PHE A 219 11.79 7.39 -21.54
C PHE A 219 12.45 8.78 -21.63
N ARG A 220 13.76 8.86 -21.35
CA ARG A 220 14.60 10.05 -21.57
C ARG A 220 15.89 9.68 -22.30
N SER A 221 16.22 10.46 -23.33
CA SER A 221 17.43 10.29 -24.16
C SER A 221 18.71 10.20 -23.34
N ASP A 222 18.87 11.15 -22.44
CA ASP A 222 20.09 11.40 -21.67
C ASP A 222 20.38 10.29 -20.67
N TYR A 223 19.34 9.58 -20.20
CA TYR A 223 19.49 8.44 -19.31
C TYR A 223 20.26 7.27 -19.95
N ARG A 224 20.20 7.10 -21.28
CA ARG A 224 21.00 6.09 -21.99
C ARG A 224 22.49 6.43 -22.11
N CYS A 225 22.86 7.68 -21.90
CA CYS A 225 24.26 8.11 -21.94
C CYS A 225 24.95 7.99 -20.56
N LEU A 226 24.22 7.73 -19.47
CA LEU A 226 24.75 7.80 -18.10
C LEU A 226 25.90 6.82 -17.80
N SER A 227 26.08 5.75 -18.58
CA SER A 227 27.28 4.92 -18.49
C SER A 227 28.58 5.72 -18.70
N SER A 228 28.55 6.83 -19.46
CA SER A 228 29.74 7.69 -19.62
C SER A 228 30.10 8.49 -18.37
N ILE A 229 29.21 8.58 -17.37
CA ILE A 229 29.57 9.14 -16.05
C ILE A 229 30.46 8.14 -15.30
N ARG A 230 30.20 6.82 -15.43
CA ARG A 230 31.08 5.77 -14.91
C ARG A 230 32.47 5.83 -15.53
N ASP A 231 32.52 6.00 -16.86
CA ASP A 231 33.76 6.17 -17.63
C ASP A 231 34.62 7.37 -17.16
N VAL A 232 34.06 8.31 -16.36
CA VAL A 232 34.76 9.46 -15.76
C VAL A 232 35.10 9.28 -14.27
N ILE A 233 34.23 8.66 -13.47
CA ILE A 233 34.48 8.45 -12.02
C ILE A 233 35.31 7.20 -11.69
N GLY A 234 35.40 6.24 -12.63
CA GLY A 234 36.13 4.98 -12.43
C GLY A 234 35.27 3.85 -11.87
N ASP A 235 35.92 2.87 -11.23
CA ASP A 235 35.30 1.62 -10.75
C ASP A 235 34.54 1.78 -9.42
N VAL A 236 33.61 2.74 -9.43
CA VAL A 236 32.66 3.02 -8.34
C VAL A 236 31.43 2.11 -8.55
N PRO A 237 30.83 1.53 -7.48
CA PRO A 237 29.60 0.75 -7.61
C PRO A 237 28.44 1.61 -8.13
N LEU A 238 27.62 1.02 -9.01
CA LEU A 238 26.43 1.63 -9.58
C LEU A 238 25.15 1.03 -8.97
N MET A 239 24.38 1.87 -8.26
CA MET A 239 23.04 1.52 -7.76
C MET A 239 21.97 2.17 -8.63
N ALA A 240 21.29 1.38 -9.45
CA ALA A 240 20.15 1.82 -10.26
C ALA A 240 18.86 1.55 -9.48
N LEU A 241 18.08 2.59 -9.16
CA LEU A 241 16.84 2.45 -8.37
C LEU A 241 15.60 2.82 -9.18
N THR A 242 14.48 2.13 -8.94
CA THR A 242 13.19 2.58 -9.48
C THR A 242 11.98 2.10 -8.66
N ALA A 243 10.83 2.74 -8.86
CA ALA A 243 9.54 2.28 -8.36
C ALA A 243 8.97 1.05 -9.10
N THR A 244 9.23 0.93 -10.40
CA THR A 244 8.58 -0.05 -11.28
C THR A 244 9.49 -0.45 -12.44
N ALA A 245 9.60 -1.75 -12.71
CA ALA A 245 10.26 -2.27 -13.90
C ALA A 245 9.70 -3.66 -14.26
N THR A 246 9.25 -3.84 -15.50
CA THR A 246 8.96 -5.15 -16.10
C THR A 246 10.27 -5.91 -16.38
N PRO A 247 10.28 -7.22 -16.70
CA PRO A 247 11.50 -7.95 -17.03
C PRO A 247 12.34 -7.31 -18.16
N GLU A 248 11.67 -6.74 -19.16
CA GLU A 248 12.28 -6.06 -20.32
C GLU A 248 12.96 -4.76 -19.88
N VAL A 249 12.29 -3.97 -19.04
CA VAL A 249 12.85 -2.74 -18.46
C VAL A 249 14.03 -3.04 -17.56
N LYS A 250 13.99 -4.12 -16.75
CA LYS A 250 15.13 -4.54 -15.91
C LYS A 250 16.37 -4.85 -16.76
N LYS A 251 16.18 -5.56 -17.89
CA LYS A 251 17.26 -5.88 -18.83
C LYS A 251 17.82 -4.63 -19.52
N ASP A 252 16.95 -3.78 -20.09
CA ASP A 252 17.34 -2.55 -20.81
C ASP A 252 18.11 -1.58 -19.88
N ILE A 253 17.77 -1.51 -18.58
CA ILE A 253 18.55 -0.74 -17.59
C ILE A 253 19.98 -1.30 -17.42
N ILE A 254 20.11 -2.61 -17.16
CA ILE A 254 21.42 -3.25 -16.90
C ILE A 254 22.35 -3.11 -18.11
N GLU A 255 21.82 -3.29 -19.32
CA GLU A 255 22.58 -3.22 -20.57
C GLU A 255 23.03 -1.77 -20.89
N ASN A 256 22.15 -0.77 -20.83
CA ASN A 256 22.50 0.61 -21.17
C ASN A 256 23.39 1.27 -20.10
N LEU A 257 23.19 0.98 -18.82
CA LEU A 257 24.06 1.48 -17.74
C LEU A 257 25.38 0.70 -17.62
N ARG A 258 25.60 -0.33 -18.45
CA ARG A 258 26.79 -1.20 -18.47
C ARG A 258 27.12 -1.79 -17.09
N MET A 259 26.11 -2.33 -16.40
CA MET A 259 26.28 -2.78 -15.01
C MET A 259 27.01 -4.12 -14.95
N HIS A 260 28.04 -4.23 -14.10
CA HIS A 260 28.96 -5.35 -14.02
C HIS A 260 28.48 -6.38 -12.99
N LYS A 261 27.99 -7.55 -13.45
CA LYS A 261 27.46 -8.64 -12.62
C LYS A 261 26.40 -8.16 -11.61
N ALA A 262 25.50 -7.27 -12.05
CA ALA A 262 24.58 -6.54 -11.19
C ALA A 262 23.64 -7.45 -10.39
N VAL A 263 23.58 -7.25 -9.07
CA VAL A 263 22.62 -7.93 -8.20
C VAL A 263 21.23 -7.30 -8.41
N THR A 264 20.23 -8.07 -8.82
CA THR A 264 18.86 -7.57 -8.97
C THR A 264 18.05 -7.87 -7.72
N LEU A 265 17.63 -6.83 -7.01
CA LEU A 265 16.85 -6.93 -5.77
C LEU A 265 15.46 -6.31 -5.96
N CYS A 266 14.42 -7.09 -5.71
CA CYS A 266 13.02 -6.68 -5.83
C CYS A 266 12.31 -6.84 -4.48
N THR A 267 11.71 -5.77 -3.94
CA THR A 267 10.75 -5.93 -2.84
C THR A 267 9.37 -6.29 -3.40
N SER A 268 8.50 -6.85 -2.56
CA SER A 268 7.06 -6.84 -2.85
C SER A 268 6.59 -5.43 -3.27
N LEU A 269 5.77 -5.40 -4.33
CA LEU A 269 5.16 -4.18 -4.85
C LEU A 269 3.79 -3.88 -4.21
N ASP A 270 3.29 -4.75 -3.33
CA ASP A 270 2.01 -4.50 -2.64
C ASP A 270 2.12 -3.26 -1.73
N ARG A 271 1.02 -2.51 -1.72
CA ARG A 271 0.76 -1.36 -0.86
C ARG A 271 -0.57 -1.64 -0.18
N SER A 272 -0.56 -2.50 0.85
CA SER A 272 -1.76 -2.94 1.57
C SER A 272 -2.59 -1.78 2.15
N ASN A 273 -1.95 -0.65 2.45
CA ASN A 273 -2.60 0.56 2.96
C ASN A 273 -3.36 1.40 1.91
N LEU A 274 -3.37 0.98 0.64
CA LEU A 274 -4.07 1.67 -0.45
C LEU A 274 -5.36 0.92 -0.84
N TYR A 275 -6.50 1.59 -0.69
CA TYR A 275 -7.78 1.11 -1.20
C TYR A 275 -7.93 1.44 -2.69
N LEU A 276 -8.22 0.45 -3.54
CA LEU A 276 -8.38 0.65 -4.98
C LEU A 276 -9.87 0.62 -5.37
N GLU A 277 -10.33 1.63 -6.11
CA GLU A 277 -11.75 1.76 -6.48
C GLU A 277 -11.87 2.25 -7.93
N VAL A 278 -12.78 1.65 -8.72
CA VAL A 278 -13.04 2.10 -10.10
C VAL A 278 -14.51 2.47 -10.28
N ARG A 279 -14.75 3.69 -10.78
CA ARG A 279 -16.08 4.26 -11.04
C ARG A 279 -16.26 4.56 -12.53
N SER A 280 -17.48 4.39 -13.03
CA SER A 280 -17.85 4.69 -14.41
C SER A 280 -19.30 5.21 -14.47
N PRO A 281 -19.63 6.21 -15.31
CA PRO A 281 -18.72 6.95 -16.19
C PRO A 281 -17.88 8.00 -15.45
N THR A 282 -16.88 8.57 -16.13
CA THR A 282 -16.26 9.84 -15.74
C THR A 282 -17.33 10.93 -15.66
N SER A 283 -17.61 11.39 -14.44
CA SER A 283 -18.68 12.36 -14.16
C SER A 283 -18.26 13.35 -13.08
N VAL A 284 -18.55 14.63 -13.32
CA VAL A 284 -18.36 15.72 -12.34
C VAL A 284 -19.19 15.45 -11.09
N ASP A 285 -20.46 15.06 -11.24
CA ASP A 285 -21.34 14.73 -10.11
C ASP A 285 -20.78 13.57 -9.27
N GLY A 286 -20.16 12.59 -9.95
CA GLY A 286 -19.44 11.48 -9.32
C GLY A 286 -18.26 11.95 -8.48
N LEU A 287 -17.51 12.95 -8.94
CA LEU A 287 -16.43 13.59 -8.18
C LEU A 287 -16.98 14.46 -7.03
N GLN A 288 -18.07 15.20 -7.25
CA GLN A 288 -18.73 16.00 -6.22
C GLN A 288 -19.23 15.14 -5.06
N SER A 289 -19.73 13.92 -5.34
CA SER A 289 -20.20 12.97 -4.31
C SER A 289 -19.12 12.51 -3.31
N LEU A 290 -17.84 12.76 -3.62
CA LEU A 290 -16.71 12.46 -2.74
C LEU A 290 -16.32 13.64 -1.83
N VAL A 291 -16.85 14.84 -2.07
CA VAL A 291 -16.57 16.02 -1.24
C VAL A 291 -17.33 15.90 0.07
N THR A 292 -16.60 15.81 1.18
CA THR A 292 -17.16 15.79 2.53
C THR A 292 -17.35 17.21 3.05
N GLU A 293 -18.50 17.47 3.68
CA GLU A 293 -18.74 18.67 4.48
C GLU A 293 -18.49 18.31 5.94
N VAL A 294 -17.47 18.93 6.54
CA VAL A 294 -16.99 18.67 7.91
C VAL A 294 -16.78 20.00 8.61
N ASP A 295 -17.28 20.13 9.84
CA ASP A 295 -17.04 21.29 10.71
C ASP A 295 -15.62 21.26 11.29
N ASP A 296 -14.62 21.43 10.43
CA ASP A 296 -13.23 21.69 10.84
C ASP A 296 -12.58 22.83 10.03
N VAL A 297 -11.43 23.31 10.50
CA VAL A 297 -10.69 24.46 9.95
C VAL A 297 -10.29 24.34 8.46
N ARG A 298 -10.36 23.13 7.88
CA ARG A 298 -10.10 22.85 6.47
C ARG A 298 -11.31 23.16 5.59
N GLY A 299 -12.54 23.04 6.11
CA GLY A 299 -13.79 23.25 5.38
C GLY A 299 -14.15 22.09 4.44
N LYS A 300 -14.69 22.37 3.25
CA LYS A 300 -15.05 21.31 2.28
C LYS A 300 -13.81 20.64 1.69
N HIS A 301 -13.68 19.33 1.86
CA HIS A 301 -12.58 18.53 1.33
C HIS A 301 -12.92 17.02 1.26
N PHE A 302 -12.06 16.22 0.63
CA PHE A 302 -12.25 14.78 0.44
C PHE A 302 -11.75 13.94 1.66
N GLY A 303 -12.10 14.31 2.89
CA GLY A 303 -11.55 13.67 4.11
C GLY A 303 -10.05 13.93 4.42
N GLY A 304 -9.23 14.37 3.46
CA GLY A 304 -7.82 14.73 3.70
C GLY A 304 -7.06 15.25 2.46
N PRO A 305 -5.72 15.41 2.53
CA PRO A 305 -4.92 15.91 1.43
C PRO A 305 -5.05 15.05 0.16
N THR A 306 -5.37 15.67 -0.97
CA THR A 306 -5.88 14.97 -2.16
C THR A 306 -5.22 15.47 -3.45
N ILE A 307 -4.77 14.54 -4.29
CA ILE A 307 -4.36 14.81 -5.67
C ILE A 307 -5.46 14.35 -6.63
N ILE A 308 -5.85 15.19 -7.57
CA ILE A 308 -6.77 14.86 -8.66
C ILE A 308 -6.00 14.92 -9.99
N TYR A 309 -5.76 13.77 -10.62
CA TYR A 309 -5.13 13.68 -11.93
C TYR A 309 -6.18 13.78 -13.05
N CYS A 310 -5.98 14.71 -13.98
CA CYS A 310 -6.82 14.91 -15.16
C CYS A 310 -6.00 14.74 -16.46
N PRO A 311 -6.57 14.17 -17.54
CA PRO A 311 -5.82 13.86 -18.77
C PRO A 311 -5.41 15.09 -19.58
N THR A 312 -6.09 16.24 -19.43
CA THR A 312 -5.84 17.46 -20.21
C THR A 312 -5.79 18.72 -19.33
N ARG A 313 -5.22 19.80 -19.89
CA ARG A 313 -5.19 21.13 -19.24
C ARG A 313 -6.61 21.69 -19.03
N ALA A 314 -7.48 21.58 -20.04
CA ALA A 314 -8.88 22.00 -19.94
C ALA A 314 -9.61 21.28 -18.79
N SER A 315 -9.47 19.95 -18.69
CA SER A 315 -10.06 19.19 -17.57
C SER A 315 -9.51 19.57 -16.19
N VAL A 316 -8.27 20.07 -16.08
CA VAL A 316 -7.76 20.65 -14.81
C VAL A 316 -8.48 21.95 -14.49
N GLU A 317 -8.62 22.84 -15.48
CA GLU A 317 -9.30 24.13 -15.31
C GLU A 317 -10.80 23.97 -15.00
N ASP A 318 -11.47 23.01 -15.63
CA ASP A 318 -12.91 22.76 -15.44
C ASP A 318 -13.21 22.11 -14.08
N VAL A 319 -12.44 21.09 -13.68
CA VAL A 319 -12.54 20.51 -12.33
C VAL A 319 -12.21 21.54 -11.26
N TYR A 320 -11.24 22.44 -11.50
CA TYR A 320 -10.94 23.55 -10.59
C TYR A 320 -12.10 24.55 -10.47
N LYS A 321 -12.72 24.99 -11.58
CA LYS A 321 -13.90 25.88 -11.56
C LYS A 321 -15.02 25.30 -10.69
N VAL A 322 -15.29 24.00 -10.81
CA VAL A 322 -16.32 23.31 -10.02
C VAL A 322 -15.95 23.25 -8.54
N LEU A 323 -14.77 22.68 -8.20
CA LEU A 323 -14.41 22.45 -6.81
C LEU A 323 -14.15 23.76 -6.03
N ALA A 324 -13.54 24.77 -6.67
CA ALA A 324 -13.43 26.11 -6.09
C ALA A 324 -14.80 26.78 -5.90
N GLY A 325 -15.72 26.59 -6.86
CA GLY A 325 -17.11 27.06 -6.75
C GLY A 325 -17.91 26.42 -5.61
N MET A 326 -17.56 25.18 -5.23
CA MET A 326 -18.09 24.49 -4.04
C MET A 326 -17.40 24.91 -2.73
N GLY A 327 -16.38 25.77 -2.77
CA GLY A 327 -15.61 26.19 -1.60
C GLY A 327 -14.48 25.25 -1.17
N VAL A 328 -14.08 24.28 -2.02
CA VAL A 328 -12.94 23.40 -1.73
C VAL A 328 -11.63 24.18 -1.88
N LYS A 329 -10.80 24.18 -0.82
CA LYS A 329 -9.47 24.82 -0.82
C LYS A 329 -8.53 24.08 -1.78
N CYS A 330 -8.47 24.51 -3.04
CA CYS A 330 -7.76 23.81 -4.11
C CYS A 330 -6.78 24.69 -4.91
N SER A 331 -5.96 24.06 -5.75
CA SER A 331 -5.06 24.74 -6.71
C SER A 331 -4.84 23.89 -7.97
N MET A 332 -4.51 24.53 -9.08
CA MET A 332 -4.21 23.88 -10.36
C MET A 332 -2.71 23.65 -10.56
N TYR A 333 -2.33 22.55 -11.22
CA TYR A 333 -0.95 22.33 -11.68
C TYR A 333 -0.88 21.67 -13.06
N HIS A 334 -0.37 22.40 -14.06
CA HIS A 334 -0.07 21.86 -15.39
C HIS A 334 1.05 22.66 -16.06
N ALA A 335 1.70 22.06 -17.06
CA ALA A 335 2.77 22.68 -17.86
C ALA A 335 2.30 23.82 -18.79
N GLY A 336 1.10 24.39 -18.56
CA GLY A 336 0.66 25.66 -19.14
C GLY A 336 0.77 26.84 -18.18
N LEU A 337 0.99 26.57 -16.88
CA LEU A 337 1.19 27.60 -15.87
C LEU A 337 2.66 28.06 -15.83
N SER A 338 2.88 29.35 -15.55
CA SER A 338 4.22 29.89 -15.33
C SER A 338 4.93 29.17 -14.18
N SER A 339 6.27 29.10 -14.21
CA SER A 339 7.05 28.41 -13.16
C SER A 339 6.78 29.00 -11.76
N LYS A 340 6.55 30.32 -11.65
CA LYS A 340 6.15 30.99 -10.40
C LYS A 340 4.78 30.53 -9.88
N MET A 341 3.81 30.26 -10.76
CA MET A 341 2.51 29.71 -10.37
C MET A 341 2.61 28.23 -10.00
N ARG A 342 3.40 27.44 -10.74
CA ARG A 342 3.66 26.02 -10.44
C ARG A 342 4.32 25.86 -9.07
N LEU A 343 5.37 26.65 -8.80
CA LEU A 343 6.05 26.66 -7.49
C LEU A 343 5.08 27.02 -6.36
N LYS A 344 4.32 28.12 -6.50
CA LYS A 344 3.34 28.52 -5.48
C LYS A 344 2.24 27.48 -5.25
N ALA A 345 1.78 26.77 -6.28
CA ALA A 345 0.81 25.68 -6.15
C ALA A 345 1.41 24.47 -5.43
N HIS A 346 2.66 24.11 -5.73
CA HIS A 346 3.41 23.06 -5.02
C HIS A 346 3.60 23.41 -3.54
N GLU A 347 4.16 24.58 -3.23
CA GLU A 347 4.33 25.11 -1.87
C GLU A 347 3.02 25.12 -1.09
N ASN A 348 1.92 25.59 -1.70
CA ASN A 348 0.62 25.63 -1.04
C ASN A 348 0.11 24.23 -0.67
N PHE A 349 0.37 23.20 -1.48
CA PHE A 349 -0.07 21.83 -1.19
C PHE A 349 0.86 21.12 -0.19
N VAL A 350 2.18 21.29 -0.32
CA VAL A 350 3.19 20.70 0.59
C VAL A 350 3.13 21.31 1.99
N LYS A 351 2.79 22.60 2.09
CA LYS A 351 2.63 23.35 3.35
C LYS A 351 1.16 23.42 3.83
N ASP A 352 0.30 22.52 3.33
CA ASP A 352 -1.12 22.33 3.74
C ASP A 352 -2.02 23.58 3.67
N LYS A 353 -1.63 24.60 2.89
CA LYS A 353 -2.41 25.83 2.62
C LYS A 353 -3.61 25.56 1.69
N VAL A 354 -3.57 24.48 0.92
CA VAL A 354 -4.71 23.93 0.15
C VAL A 354 -4.83 22.43 0.40
N THR A 355 -6.06 21.92 0.51
CA THR A 355 -6.33 20.49 0.77
C THR A 355 -6.27 19.64 -0.49
N THR A 356 -6.51 20.26 -1.66
CA THR A 356 -6.65 19.55 -2.94
C THR A 356 -5.78 20.19 -4.02
N ILE A 357 -5.15 19.38 -4.86
CA ILE A 357 -4.42 19.86 -6.03
C ILE A 357 -4.84 19.09 -7.28
N ILE A 358 -5.21 19.84 -8.31
CA ILE A 358 -5.87 19.35 -9.53
C ILE A 358 -4.87 19.52 -10.66
N ALA A 359 -4.51 18.42 -11.31
CA ALA A 359 -3.25 18.35 -12.02
C ALA A 359 -3.24 17.46 -13.24
N THR A 360 -2.40 17.80 -14.22
CA THR A 360 -1.92 16.81 -15.20
C THR A 360 -0.79 15.98 -14.57
N VAL A 361 -0.50 14.79 -15.11
CA VAL A 361 0.61 13.88 -14.71
C VAL A 361 1.93 14.63 -14.38
N ALA A 362 2.24 15.68 -15.14
CA ALA A 362 3.41 16.57 -14.96
C ALA A 362 3.54 17.25 -13.57
N PHE A 363 2.55 17.16 -12.69
CA PHE A 363 2.68 17.53 -11.27
C PHE A 363 3.33 16.42 -10.44
N GLY A 364 2.93 15.17 -10.68
CA GLY A 364 3.07 14.10 -9.70
C GLY A 364 4.51 13.73 -9.38
N MET A 365 5.34 13.63 -10.41
CA MET A 365 6.50 12.74 -10.43
C MET A 365 7.49 13.00 -9.28
N GLY A 366 7.76 14.27 -8.95
CA GLY A 366 8.73 14.67 -7.92
C GLY A 366 8.14 15.46 -6.74
N ILE A 367 7.14 14.89 -6.05
CA ILE A 367 6.57 15.40 -4.79
C ILE A 367 6.86 14.41 -3.65
N ASP A 368 7.25 14.89 -2.47
CA ASP A 368 7.37 14.10 -1.25
C ASP A 368 6.51 14.60 -0.07
N LYS A 369 5.18 14.64 -0.26
CA LYS A 369 4.20 14.80 0.84
C LYS A 369 3.70 13.41 1.27
N PRO A 370 4.04 12.91 2.48
CA PRO A 370 3.80 11.51 2.83
C PRO A 370 2.36 11.19 3.26
N ASP A 371 1.59 12.22 3.63
CA ASP A 371 0.26 12.15 4.24
C ASP A 371 -0.90 12.39 3.25
N ILE A 372 -0.66 12.17 1.95
CA ILE A 372 -1.72 12.18 0.92
C ILE A 372 -2.72 11.06 1.23
N ARG A 373 -3.99 11.44 1.46
CA ARG A 373 -5.09 10.52 1.79
C ARG A 373 -5.86 10.04 0.58
N ASN A 374 -5.92 10.82 -0.51
CA ASN A 374 -6.57 10.38 -1.74
C ASN A 374 -5.74 10.72 -2.98
N VAL A 375 -5.72 9.78 -3.92
CA VAL A 375 -5.39 10.02 -5.33
C VAL A 375 -6.62 9.68 -6.16
N ILE A 376 -7.10 10.63 -6.95
CA ILE A 376 -8.29 10.49 -7.78
C ILE A 376 -7.90 10.72 -9.24
N HIS A 377 -8.14 9.75 -10.11
CA HIS A 377 -7.97 9.90 -11.56
C HIS A 377 -9.32 10.27 -12.18
N PHE A 378 -9.42 11.49 -12.71
CA PHE A 378 -10.60 11.99 -13.41
C PHE A 378 -10.44 11.75 -14.91
N GLY A 379 -10.68 10.51 -15.33
CA GLY A 379 -10.36 9.97 -16.65
C GLY A 379 -9.31 8.86 -16.57
N ALA A 380 -9.34 7.93 -17.54
CA ALA A 380 -8.49 6.74 -17.54
C ALA A 380 -6.97 7.09 -17.55
N PRO A 381 -6.13 6.45 -16.71
CA PRO A 381 -4.67 6.53 -16.80
C PRO A 381 -4.13 5.99 -18.13
N LYS A 382 -2.85 6.25 -18.42
CA LYS A 382 -2.20 5.80 -19.67
C LYS A 382 -1.88 4.30 -19.71
N GLY A 383 -1.54 3.73 -18.55
CA GLY A 383 -0.91 2.42 -18.38
C GLY A 383 -0.79 2.08 -16.89
N ILE A 384 -0.59 0.79 -16.57
CA ILE A 384 -0.54 0.30 -15.18
C ILE A 384 0.66 0.90 -14.41
N GLU A 385 1.78 1.15 -15.10
CA GLU A 385 2.99 1.73 -14.52
C GLU A 385 2.77 3.18 -14.06
N SER A 386 2.20 4.01 -14.94
CA SER A 386 1.84 5.40 -14.61
C SER A 386 0.84 5.41 -13.45
N TYR A 387 -0.20 4.58 -13.54
CA TYR A 387 -1.21 4.46 -12.49
C TYR A 387 -0.59 4.08 -11.13
N TYR A 388 0.25 3.03 -11.08
CA TYR A 388 0.94 2.58 -9.87
C TYR A 388 1.81 3.68 -9.24
N GLN A 389 2.57 4.43 -10.06
CA GLN A 389 3.39 5.54 -9.56
C GLN A 389 2.56 6.76 -9.13
N GLU A 390 1.43 7.02 -9.77
CA GLU A 390 0.51 8.10 -9.45
C GLU A 390 -0.21 7.83 -8.12
N ILE A 391 -0.76 6.63 -7.94
CA ILE A 391 -1.41 6.23 -6.67
C ILE A 391 -0.39 6.02 -5.54
N GLY A 392 0.84 5.61 -5.85
CA GLY A 392 1.91 5.37 -4.89
C GLY A 392 2.36 6.59 -4.08
N ARG A 393 1.83 7.77 -4.41
CA ARG A 393 2.00 9.03 -3.66
C ARG A 393 1.07 9.09 -2.44
N ALA A 394 -0.07 8.40 -2.49
CA ALA A 394 -0.92 8.21 -1.32
C ALA A 394 -0.21 7.36 -0.25
N GLY A 395 -0.47 7.68 1.02
CA GLY A 395 -0.15 6.81 2.15
C GLY A 395 1.31 6.39 2.33
N ARG A 396 2.29 7.25 2.00
CA ARG A 396 3.72 6.93 2.27
C ARG A 396 4.03 6.89 3.77
N ASP A 397 3.24 7.58 4.58
CA ASP A 397 3.20 7.46 6.06
C ASP A 397 2.64 6.10 6.56
N GLY A 398 2.14 5.25 5.66
CA GLY A 398 1.58 3.93 5.96
C GLY A 398 0.08 3.92 6.31
N PHE A 399 -0.58 5.09 6.38
CA PHE A 399 -1.99 5.17 6.79
C PHE A 399 -2.95 4.79 5.67
N PRO A 400 -4.16 4.27 5.99
CA PRO A 400 -5.22 4.01 5.03
C PRO A 400 -5.47 5.22 4.12
N SER A 401 -5.43 5.00 2.81
CA SER A 401 -5.58 6.04 1.79
C SER A 401 -6.31 5.48 0.57
N LYS A 402 -7.12 6.29 -0.14
CA LYS A 402 -7.96 5.84 -1.26
C LYS A 402 -7.40 6.22 -2.63
N CYS A 403 -7.59 5.34 -3.60
CA CYS A 403 -7.09 5.46 -4.96
C CYS A 403 -8.23 5.17 -5.95
N ILE A 404 -8.91 6.23 -6.39
CA ILE A 404 -10.19 6.15 -7.10
C ILE A 404 -9.99 6.51 -8.58
N VAL A 405 -10.35 5.63 -9.51
CA VAL A 405 -10.31 5.93 -10.95
C VAL A 405 -11.72 6.09 -11.51
N PHE A 406 -11.98 7.26 -12.09
CA PHE A 406 -13.12 7.49 -12.97
C PHE A 406 -12.71 7.21 -14.42
N TYR A 407 -13.51 6.43 -15.15
CA TYR A 407 -13.31 6.21 -16.59
C TYR A 407 -14.62 6.14 -17.37
N SER A 408 -14.55 6.33 -18.69
CA SER A 408 -15.61 5.97 -19.65
C SER A 408 -15.04 5.18 -20.83
N ASP A 409 -15.83 4.27 -21.41
CA ASP A 409 -15.40 3.47 -22.58
C ASP A 409 -15.02 4.35 -23.78
N ASN A 410 -15.62 5.54 -23.89
CA ASN A 410 -15.33 6.50 -24.96
C ASN A 410 -13.92 7.10 -24.82
N GLU A 411 -13.45 7.40 -23.61
CA GLU A 411 -12.08 7.88 -23.38
C GLU A 411 -11.04 6.80 -23.73
N ILE A 412 -11.31 5.55 -23.35
CA ILE A 412 -10.46 4.40 -23.69
C ILE A 412 -10.41 4.22 -25.22
N ALA A 413 -11.56 4.26 -25.89
CA ALA A 413 -11.64 4.18 -27.35
C ALA A 413 -10.92 5.34 -28.05
N ILE A 414 -11.07 6.58 -27.58
CA ILE A 414 -10.38 7.76 -28.15
C ILE A 414 -8.86 7.64 -27.97
N ASN A 415 -8.38 7.26 -26.79
CA ASN A 415 -6.96 7.07 -26.52
C ASN A 415 -6.36 5.95 -27.39
N ARG A 416 -7.09 4.84 -27.58
CA ARG A 416 -6.67 3.73 -28.44
C ARG A 416 -6.60 4.12 -29.91
N ASN A 417 -7.67 4.76 -30.40
CA ASN A 417 -7.72 5.28 -31.76
C ASN A 417 -6.62 6.30 -32.03
N ARG A 418 -6.22 7.09 -31.02
CA ARG A 418 -5.09 8.04 -31.11
C ARG A 418 -3.74 7.32 -31.20
N LEU A 419 -3.47 6.33 -30.36
CA LEU A 419 -2.21 5.55 -30.43
C LEU A 419 -2.05 4.85 -31.78
N ILE A 420 -3.13 4.22 -32.28
CA ILE A 420 -3.07 3.52 -33.58
C ILE A 420 -2.96 4.51 -34.76
N ARG A 421 -3.53 5.72 -34.68
CA ARG A 421 -3.36 6.78 -35.71
C ARG A 421 -1.98 7.46 -35.67
N ASP A 422 -1.21 7.37 -34.60
CA ASP A 422 0.07 8.07 -34.53
C ASP A 422 1.09 7.43 -35.48
N GLY A 423 1.45 8.16 -36.55
CA GLY A 423 2.46 7.77 -37.54
C GLY A 423 3.88 8.19 -37.17
N LYS A 424 4.10 8.84 -36.01
CA LYS A 424 5.44 9.18 -35.51
C LYS A 424 6.02 8.08 -34.62
N LEU A 425 5.18 7.17 -34.12
CA LEU A 425 5.59 6.02 -33.32
C LEU A 425 6.07 4.89 -34.24
N LYS A 426 7.30 4.41 -34.03
CA LYS A 426 7.81 3.19 -34.67
C LYS A 426 7.00 1.97 -34.21
N ASP A 427 6.76 1.02 -35.10
CA ASP A 427 5.82 -0.08 -34.85
C ASP A 427 6.11 -0.93 -33.59
N PRO A 428 7.36 -1.24 -33.19
CA PRO A 428 7.62 -1.98 -31.95
C PRO A 428 7.15 -1.22 -30.69
N TYR A 429 7.43 0.09 -30.61
CA TYR A 429 6.97 0.94 -29.51
C TYR A 429 5.45 1.15 -29.57
N LYS A 430 4.89 1.24 -30.77
CA LYS A 430 3.45 1.41 -31.01
C LYS A 430 2.65 0.18 -30.56
N ALA A 431 3.12 -1.02 -30.89
CA ALA A 431 2.54 -2.28 -30.43
C ALA A 431 2.59 -2.40 -28.90
N HIS A 432 3.74 -2.09 -28.29
CA HIS A 432 3.89 -2.03 -26.84
C HIS A 432 2.91 -1.04 -26.18
N ALA A 433 2.80 0.18 -26.71
CA ALA A 433 1.87 1.19 -26.18
C ALA A 433 0.39 0.77 -26.28
N ILE A 434 0.01 0.01 -27.32
CA ILE A 434 -1.34 -0.56 -27.47
C ILE A 434 -1.57 -1.67 -26.43
N GLU A 435 -0.60 -2.55 -26.19
CA GLU A 435 -0.74 -3.61 -25.19
C GLU A 435 -0.77 -3.05 -23.76
N MET A 436 0.08 -2.06 -23.43
CA MET A 436 0.02 -1.37 -22.12
C MET A 436 -1.33 -0.69 -21.89
N GLN A 437 -1.95 -0.14 -22.93
CA GLN A 437 -3.32 0.38 -22.82
C GLN A 437 -4.35 -0.74 -22.62
N ARG A 438 -4.17 -1.91 -23.24
CA ARG A 438 -5.03 -3.09 -23.05
C ARG A 438 -4.92 -3.66 -21.63
N HIS A 439 -3.74 -3.66 -21.01
CA HIS A 439 -3.57 -3.96 -19.58
C HIS A 439 -4.34 -2.96 -18.70
N MET A 440 -4.24 -1.67 -18.98
CA MET A 440 -4.99 -0.62 -18.28
C MET A 440 -6.51 -0.80 -18.44
N GLU A 441 -7.00 -1.09 -19.66
CA GLU A 441 -8.42 -1.40 -19.89
C GLU A 441 -8.85 -2.65 -19.11
N LYS A 442 -8.06 -3.74 -19.13
CA LYS A 442 -8.33 -4.96 -18.37
C LYS A 442 -8.45 -4.70 -16.86
N PHE A 443 -7.61 -3.83 -16.28
CA PHE A 443 -7.71 -3.43 -14.87
C PHE A 443 -9.00 -2.66 -14.55
N LEU A 444 -9.40 -1.71 -15.41
CA LEU A 444 -10.61 -0.88 -15.23
C LEU A 444 -11.92 -1.67 -15.43
N VAL A 445 -11.86 -2.70 -16.28
CA VAL A 445 -13.03 -3.46 -16.75
C VAL A 445 -13.22 -4.79 -16.04
N GLY A 446 -12.13 -5.45 -15.63
CA GLY A 446 -12.16 -6.82 -15.10
C GLY A 446 -12.92 -6.95 -13.78
N ASN A 447 -13.47 -8.15 -13.55
CA ASN A 447 -14.12 -8.54 -12.29
C ASN A 447 -13.15 -9.27 -11.33
N THR A 448 -11.85 -9.28 -11.63
CA THR A 448 -10.79 -9.76 -10.74
C THR A 448 -10.36 -8.66 -9.76
N CYS A 449 -9.92 -9.04 -8.56
CA CYS A 449 -9.31 -8.14 -7.58
C CYS A 449 -8.34 -7.13 -8.23
N ARG A 450 -8.61 -5.82 -8.05
CA ARG A 450 -7.81 -4.73 -8.66
C ARG A 450 -6.33 -4.84 -8.29
N ARG A 451 -6.05 -5.11 -7.01
CA ARG A 451 -4.68 -5.26 -6.48
C ARG A 451 -3.97 -6.43 -7.15
N PHE A 452 -4.64 -7.56 -7.33
CA PHE A 452 -4.08 -8.70 -8.06
C PHE A 452 -3.75 -8.32 -9.51
N SER A 453 -4.72 -7.78 -10.25
CA SER A 453 -4.53 -7.38 -11.67
C SER A 453 -3.47 -6.30 -11.87
N MET A 454 -3.17 -5.50 -10.85
CA MET A 454 -2.11 -4.49 -10.86
C MET A 454 -0.74 -5.09 -10.54
N LEU A 455 -0.65 -6.01 -9.57
CA LEU A 455 0.61 -6.64 -9.18
C LEU A 455 1.07 -7.70 -10.17
N SER A 456 0.15 -8.49 -10.75
CA SER A 456 0.45 -9.49 -11.78
C SER A 456 0.99 -8.90 -13.09
N HIS A 457 0.92 -7.57 -13.25
CA HIS A 457 1.54 -6.84 -14.36
C HIS A 457 3.05 -6.69 -14.21
N PHE A 458 3.55 -6.62 -12.97
CA PHE A 458 4.96 -6.49 -12.65
C PHE A 458 5.62 -7.83 -12.27
N ASP A 459 4.83 -8.78 -11.79
CA ASP A 459 5.28 -10.10 -11.34
C ASP A 459 4.36 -11.21 -11.86
N ALA A 460 4.84 -11.91 -12.89
CA ALA A 460 4.14 -13.03 -13.52
C ALA A 460 4.10 -14.32 -12.65
N SER A 461 4.78 -14.35 -11.50
CA SER A 461 4.69 -15.49 -10.56
C SER A 461 3.38 -15.49 -9.75
N LEU A 462 2.68 -14.36 -9.70
CA LEU A 462 1.41 -14.19 -8.97
C LEU A 462 0.24 -14.87 -9.72
N LYS A 463 -0.06 -16.12 -9.36
CA LYS A 463 -1.08 -16.95 -10.03
C LYS A 463 -2.53 -16.64 -9.65
N SER A 464 -2.80 -16.20 -8.41
CA SER A 464 -4.14 -15.97 -7.89
C SER A 464 -4.16 -15.03 -6.67
N SER A 465 -5.33 -14.47 -6.33
CA SER A 465 -5.56 -13.78 -5.05
C SER A 465 -6.93 -14.15 -4.49
N THR A 466 -7.00 -14.37 -3.18
CA THR A 466 -8.27 -14.38 -2.44
C THR A 466 -8.86 -12.96 -2.31
N PRO A 467 -10.19 -12.82 -2.22
CA PRO A 467 -10.83 -11.59 -1.74
C PRO A 467 -10.39 -11.27 -0.31
N ARG A 468 -10.28 -9.98 0.01
CA ARG A 468 -9.98 -9.46 1.36
C ARG A 468 -10.74 -8.15 1.56
N ALA A 469 -11.32 -7.93 2.74
CA ALA A 469 -12.06 -6.71 3.03
C ALA A 469 -11.12 -5.49 3.07
N GLY A 470 -11.58 -4.34 2.60
CA GLY A 470 -10.77 -3.12 2.49
C GLY A 470 -9.64 -3.23 1.45
N CYS A 471 -9.70 -4.22 0.56
CA CYS A 471 -8.68 -4.42 -0.48
C CYS A 471 -8.97 -3.57 -1.71
N CYS A 472 -10.16 -3.72 -2.28
CA CYS A 472 -10.65 -2.95 -3.43
C CYS A 472 -12.16 -3.16 -3.61
N ASP A 473 -12.78 -2.29 -4.42
CA ASP A 473 -14.19 -2.34 -4.86
C ASP A 473 -14.70 -3.76 -5.19
N ILE A 474 -13.95 -4.52 -5.98
CA ILE A 474 -14.30 -5.89 -6.37
C ILE A 474 -14.24 -6.87 -5.18
N CYS A 475 -13.24 -6.74 -4.30
CA CYS A 475 -13.12 -7.66 -3.16
C CYS A 475 -14.24 -7.45 -2.15
N ASP A 476 -14.56 -6.19 -1.85
CA ASP A 476 -15.61 -5.86 -0.88
C ASP A 476 -16.98 -6.29 -1.41
N GLY A 477 -17.30 -5.97 -2.68
CA GLY A 477 -18.54 -6.41 -3.33
C GLY A 477 -18.69 -7.92 -3.44
N ASN A 478 -17.59 -8.67 -3.58
CA ASN A 478 -17.61 -10.13 -3.53
C ASN A 478 -17.92 -10.64 -2.12
N ILE A 479 -17.27 -10.11 -1.08
CA ILE A 479 -17.49 -10.50 0.34
C ILE A 479 -18.92 -10.15 0.79
N GLU A 480 -19.42 -8.96 0.44
CA GLU A 480 -20.84 -8.60 0.64
C GLU A 480 -21.77 -9.61 -0.05
N SER A 481 -21.41 -10.11 -1.24
CA SER A 481 -22.22 -11.09 -1.97
C SER A 481 -22.16 -12.51 -1.40
N GLU A 482 -21.04 -12.93 -0.84
CA GLU A 482 -20.88 -14.23 -0.16
C GLU A 482 -21.71 -14.29 1.14
N SER A 483 -21.89 -13.15 1.82
CA SER A 483 -22.80 -13.05 2.98
C SER A 483 -24.29 -13.23 2.63
N SER A 484 -24.64 -13.24 1.33
CA SER A 484 -26.01 -13.44 0.85
C SER A 484 -26.20 -14.88 0.30
N PRO A 485 -27.02 -15.74 0.94
CA PRO A 485 -27.09 -17.18 0.62
C PRO A 485 -27.68 -17.57 -0.76
N ASN A 486 -27.96 -16.59 -1.62
CA ASN A 486 -28.53 -16.78 -2.96
C ASN A 486 -27.58 -16.41 -4.12
N LYS A 487 -26.27 -16.18 -3.85
CA LYS A 487 -25.26 -15.94 -4.90
C LYS A 487 -24.07 -16.90 -4.78
N ARG A 488 -24.22 -18.12 -5.32
CA ARG A 488 -23.05 -18.83 -5.86
C ARG A 488 -22.59 -18.12 -7.15
N ALA A 489 -21.29 -18.08 -7.41
CA ALA A 489 -20.73 -17.54 -8.63
C ALA A 489 -21.15 -18.40 -9.84
N LEU A 490 -22.22 -17.99 -10.52
CA LEU A 490 -22.74 -18.63 -11.72
C LEU A 490 -21.86 -18.26 -12.92
N THR A 491 -20.79 -19.01 -13.16
CA THR A 491 -20.09 -18.96 -14.45
C THR A 491 -21.04 -19.44 -15.55
N VAL A 492 -21.16 -18.67 -16.62
CA VAL A 492 -22.05 -18.96 -17.75
C VAL A 492 -21.19 -19.19 -19.00
N ASN A 493 -21.45 -20.27 -19.73
CA ASN A 493 -20.80 -20.52 -21.01
C ASN A 493 -21.46 -19.65 -22.10
N TYR A 494 -20.71 -18.68 -22.64
CA TYR A 494 -21.10 -17.81 -23.76
C TYR A 494 -20.48 -18.26 -25.10
N GLY A 495 -20.04 -19.51 -25.18
CA GLY A 495 -19.36 -20.09 -26.33
C GLY A 495 -20.17 -19.99 -27.63
N PHE A 496 -21.47 -20.24 -27.56
CA PHE A 496 -22.36 -20.11 -28.72
C PHE A 496 -22.42 -18.68 -29.26
N GLU A 497 -22.60 -17.67 -28.40
CA GLU A 497 -22.59 -16.27 -28.84
C GLU A 497 -21.20 -15.80 -29.28
N ALA A 498 -20.13 -16.32 -28.69
CA ALA A 498 -18.77 -16.05 -29.12
C ALA A 498 -18.48 -16.64 -30.52
N GLU A 499 -18.91 -17.89 -30.78
CA GLU A 499 -18.82 -18.52 -32.10
C GLU A 499 -19.60 -17.71 -33.16
N LEU A 500 -20.84 -17.30 -32.87
CA LEU A 500 -21.61 -16.43 -33.77
C LEU A 500 -20.88 -15.11 -34.10
N LEU A 501 -20.22 -14.49 -33.12
CA LEU A 501 -19.51 -13.23 -33.33
C LEU A 501 -18.18 -13.40 -34.08
N LEU A 502 -17.39 -14.42 -33.75
CA LEU A 502 -16.11 -14.68 -34.42
C LEU A 502 -16.33 -15.16 -35.87
N ARG A 503 -17.28 -16.08 -36.12
CA ARG A 503 -17.69 -16.46 -37.48
C ARG A 503 -18.19 -15.27 -38.29
N ALA A 504 -19.00 -14.37 -37.70
CA ALA A 504 -19.45 -13.19 -38.42
C ALA A 504 -18.30 -12.22 -38.78
N ILE A 505 -17.25 -12.11 -37.95
CA ILE A 505 -16.06 -11.32 -38.28
C ILE A 505 -15.34 -11.89 -39.52
N ASP A 506 -15.19 -13.22 -39.57
CA ASP A 506 -14.46 -13.92 -40.62
C ASP A 506 -15.31 -14.27 -41.85
N GLU A 507 -16.20 -15.25 -41.75
CA GLU A 507 -17.03 -15.80 -42.84
C GLU A 507 -17.80 -14.73 -43.62
N VAL A 508 -18.27 -13.69 -42.92
CA VAL A 508 -19.19 -12.68 -43.48
C VAL A 508 -18.49 -11.36 -43.79
N PHE A 509 -17.49 -10.98 -43.00
CA PHE A 509 -16.84 -9.67 -43.12
C PHE A 509 -15.36 -9.72 -43.50
N HIS A 510 -14.69 -10.89 -43.52
CA HIS A 510 -13.32 -11.08 -43.98
C HIS A 510 -12.34 -10.00 -43.46
N GLY A 511 -12.45 -9.67 -42.18
CA GLY A 511 -11.62 -8.64 -41.56
C GLY A 511 -11.84 -7.19 -42.06
N SER A 512 -12.90 -6.92 -42.84
CA SER A 512 -13.08 -5.67 -43.61
C SER A 512 -13.91 -4.57 -42.92
N THR A 513 -14.32 -4.75 -41.67
CA THR A 513 -15.16 -3.77 -40.94
C THR A 513 -14.89 -3.71 -39.45
N GLY A 514 -15.27 -2.61 -38.80
CA GLY A 514 -15.26 -2.48 -37.34
C GLY A 514 -16.49 -3.14 -36.67
N LEU A 515 -16.31 -3.56 -35.41
CA LEU A 515 -17.25 -4.36 -34.60
C LEU A 515 -18.73 -3.93 -34.70
N GLY A 516 -19.01 -2.62 -34.72
CA GLY A 516 -20.37 -2.09 -34.78
C GLY A 516 -21.20 -2.62 -35.97
N LYS A 517 -20.60 -2.79 -37.15
CA LYS A 517 -21.34 -3.35 -38.31
C LYS A 517 -21.60 -4.85 -38.19
N VAL A 518 -20.73 -5.59 -37.49
CA VAL A 518 -20.91 -7.01 -37.20
C VAL A 518 -22.06 -7.20 -36.19
N ILE A 519 -22.13 -6.34 -35.17
CA ILE A 519 -23.24 -6.31 -34.21
C ILE A 519 -24.56 -5.94 -34.90
N ASP A 520 -24.55 -4.95 -35.80
CA ASP A 520 -25.75 -4.57 -36.57
C ASP A 520 -26.24 -5.71 -37.48
N PHE A 521 -25.32 -6.50 -38.04
CA PHE A 521 -25.60 -7.71 -38.81
C PHE A 521 -26.19 -8.84 -37.96
N LEU A 522 -25.55 -9.19 -36.83
CA LEU A 522 -26.07 -10.21 -35.91
C LEU A 522 -27.43 -9.83 -35.32
N LYS A 523 -27.69 -8.53 -35.13
CA LYS A 523 -28.99 -8.03 -34.68
C LYS A 523 -30.06 -7.89 -35.78
N GLY A 524 -29.74 -8.18 -37.05
CA GLY A 524 -30.71 -8.11 -38.14
C GLY A 524 -31.16 -6.66 -38.46
N LYS A 525 -30.30 -5.66 -38.29
CA LYS A 525 -30.67 -4.27 -38.58
C LYS A 525 -30.70 -4.01 -40.10
N ALA A 526 -31.63 -3.16 -40.52
CA ALA A 526 -31.83 -2.81 -41.94
C ALA A 526 -30.74 -1.91 -42.55
N ASN A 527 -29.83 -1.33 -41.75
CA ASN A 527 -28.70 -0.52 -42.22
C ASN A 527 -27.52 -1.35 -42.76
N VAL A 528 -27.63 -2.68 -42.74
CA VAL A 528 -26.63 -3.61 -43.26
C VAL A 528 -26.87 -3.87 -44.75
N TYR A 529 -25.81 -3.95 -45.57
CA TYR A 529 -25.91 -4.15 -47.02
C TYR A 529 -26.74 -5.39 -47.39
N ALA A 530 -27.69 -5.23 -48.32
CA ALA A 530 -28.66 -6.25 -48.73
C ALA A 530 -28.02 -7.56 -49.27
N SER A 531 -26.79 -7.51 -49.78
CA SER A 531 -26.01 -8.70 -50.15
C SER A 531 -25.71 -9.59 -48.93
N LYS A 532 -25.37 -8.99 -47.78
CA LYS A 532 -25.05 -9.70 -46.53
C LYS A 532 -26.30 -10.13 -45.76
N GLN A 533 -27.43 -9.45 -45.93
CA GLN A 533 -28.72 -9.82 -45.31
C GLN A 533 -29.19 -11.24 -45.70
N LYS A 534 -28.65 -11.83 -46.77
CA LYS A 534 -28.93 -13.20 -47.22
C LYS A 534 -28.15 -14.30 -46.48
N HIS A 535 -27.17 -13.93 -45.64
CA HIS A 535 -26.33 -14.92 -44.95
C HIS A 535 -27.05 -15.53 -43.73
N ALA A 536 -26.82 -16.82 -43.46
CA ALA A 536 -27.50 -17.55 -42.38
C ALA A 536 -27.29 -16.96 -40.96
N LEU A 537 -26.18 -16.23 -40.75
CA LEU A 537 -25.89 -15.56 -39.48
C LEU A 537 -26.60 -14.19 -39.32
N TYR A 538 -27.27 -13.66 -40.35
CA TYR A 538 -27.97 -12.38 -40.28
C TYR A 538 -29.18 -12.49 -39.33
N GLY A 539 -29.25 -11.62 -38.31
CA GLY A 539 -30.30 -11.67 -37.30
C GLY A 539 -30.19 -12.81 -36.28
N ALA A 540 -29.22 -13.74 -36.40
CA ALA A 540 -29.06 -14.86 -35.48
C ALA A 540 -28.87 -14.42 -34.01
N GLY A 541 -28.27 -13.24 -33.80
CA GLY A 541 -28.06 -12.63 -32.49
C GLY A 541 -29.19 -11.71 -32.00
N ALA A 542 -30.32 -11.59 -32.71
CA ALA A 542 -31.38 -10.63 -32.40
C ALA A 542 -32.05 -10.82 -31.02
N LYS A 543 -31.94 -12.02 -30.43
CA LYS A 543 -32.43 -12.32 -29.06
C LYS A 543 -31.65 -11.58 -27.95
N LYS A 544 -30.45 -11.06 -28.25
CA LYS A 544 -29.54 -10.42 -27.27
C LYS A 544 -29.47 -8.90 -27.51
N SER A 545 -29.23 -8.15 -26.44
CA SER A 545 -29.20 -6.68 -26.50
C SER A 545 -27.97 -6.13 -27.24
N GLU A 546 -27.98 -4.85 -27.60
CA GLU A 546 -26.77 -4.24 -28.18
C GLU A 546 -25.65 -4.07 -27.16
N ALA A 547 -26.00 -3.87 -25.89
CA ALA A 547 -25.04 -3.80 -24.80
C ALA A 547 -24.37 -5.16 -24.57
N PHE A 548 -25.14 -6.25 -24.64
CA PHE A 548 -24.63 -7.62 -24.60
C PHE A 548 -23.57 -7.86 -25.68
N TRP A 549 -23.89 -7.55 -26.94
CA TRP A 549 -22.97 -7.78 -28.06
C TRP A 549 -21.72 -6.90 -28.01
N LYS A 550 -21.85 -5.64 -27.54
CA LYS A 550 -20.70 -4.76 -27.31
C LYS A 550 -19.81 -5.27 -26.17
N GLU A 551 -20.41 -5.78 -25.10
CA GLU A 551 -19.69 -6.34 -23.95
C GLU A 551 -18.96 -7.64 -24.29
N LEU A 552 -19.64 -8.60 -24.94
CA LEU A 552 -19.01 -9.84 -25.39
C LEU A 552 -17.86 -9.57 -26.38
N GLY A 553 -18.06 -8.64 -27.32
CA GLY A 553 -16.99 -8.18 -28.22
C GLY A 553 -15.82 -7.50 -27.49
N ARG A 554 -16.08 -6.70 -26.45
CA ARG A 554 -15.05 -6.11 -25.58
C ARG A 554 -14.25 -7.19 -24.86
N ILE A 555 -14.91 -8.18 -24.29
CA ILE A 555 -14.28 -9.31 -23.58
C ILE A 555 -13.45 -10.18 -24.54
N LEU A 556 -13.94 -10.47 -25.74
CA LEU A 556 -13.21 -11.24 -26.75
C LEU A 556 -11.95 -10.50 -27.25
N ARG A 557 -12.04 -9.19 -27.52
CA ARG A 557 -10.87 -8.35 -27.85
C ARG A 557 -9.86 -8.34 -26.70
N LEU A 558 -10.30 -8.09 -25.46
CA LEU A 558 -9.40 -8.05 -24.29
C LEU A 558 -8.68 -9.38 -24.07
N ASN A 559 -9.38 -10.50 -24.28
CA ASN A 559 -8.80 -11.85 -24.22
C ASN A 559 -8.02 -12.27 -25.48
N GLY A 560 -7.91 -11.40 -26.49
CA GLY A 560 -7.05 -11.58 -27.66
C GLY A 560 -7.58 -12.51 -28.74
N TYR A 561 -8.91 -12.68 -28.84
CA TYR A 561 -9.53 -13.48 -29.90
C TYR A 561 -9.57 -12.74 -31.25
N PHE A 562 -9.68 -11.41 -31.24
CA PHE A 562 -9.57 -10.59 -32.46
C PHE A 562 -8.82 -9.29 -32.16
N CYS A 563 -8.12 -8.77 -33.16
CA CYS A 563 -7.39 -7.51 -33.10
C CYS A 563 -8.11 -6.41 -33.91
N GLU A 564 -7.68 -5.15 -33.78
CA GLU A 564 -8.18 -4.05 -34.62
C GLU A 564 -7.04 -3.46 -35.45
N GLN A 565 -7.23 -3.36 -36.76
CA GLN A 565 -6.22 -2.91 -37.73
C GLN A 565 -6.68 -1.61 -38.43
N LYS A 566 -5.73 -0.72 -38.78
CA LYS A 566 -6.03 0.51 -39.53
C LYS A 566 -6.56 0.13 -40.91
N SER A 567 -7.71 0.66 -41.32
CA SER A 567 -8.26 0.36 -42.65
C SER A 567 -7.37 0.97 -43.75
N ALA A 568 -6.96 0.14 -44.72
CA ALA A 568 -6.23 0.58 -45.91
C ALA A 568 -7.01 1.61 -46.76
N TYR A 569 -8.35 1.60 -46.68
CA TYR A 569 -9.22 2.42 -47.52
C TYR A 569 -9.69 3.73 -46.87
N ASN A 570 -9.50 3.90 -45.56
CA ASN A 570 -9.97 5.09 -44.83
C ASN A 570 -9.18 5.27 -43.52
N GLU A 571 -8.39 6.34 -43.44
CA GLU A 571 -7.52 6.63 -42.29
C GLU A 571 -8.25 6.82 -40.95
N PHE A 572 -9.55 7.12 -41.01
CA PHE A 572 -10.39 7.30 -39.83
C PHE A 572 -11.08 6.00 -39.40
N ALA A 573 -11.08 4.96 -40.24
CA ALA A 573 -11.75 3.69 -39.96
C ALA A 573 -10.79 2.60 -39.46
N TYR A 574 -11.33 1.76 -38.57
CA TYR A 574 -10.69 0.53 -38.10
C TYR A 574 -11.51 -0.67 -38.55
N THR A 575 -10.81 -1.75 -38.88
CA THR A 575 -11.42 -3.05 -39.13
C THR A 575 -10.94 -4.05 -38.09
N ILE A 576 -11.69 -5.14 -37.88
CA ILE A 576 -11.35 -6.17 -36.89
C ILE A 576 -11.12 -7.50 -37.59
N SER A 577 -10.02 -8.17 -37.28
CA SER A 577 -9.63 -9.47 -37.84
C SER A 577 -9.38 -10.47 -36.71
N LEU A 578 -9.63 -11.75 -36.97
CA LEU A 578 -9.32 -12.82 -36.02
C LEU A 578 -7.81 -12.91 -35.75
N SER A 579 -7.47 -13.62 -34.68
CA SER A 579 -6.11 -14.02 -34.34
C SER A 579 -6.01 -15.54 -34.34
N ASP A 580 -4.78 -16.06 -34.36
CA ASP A 580 -4.47 -17.48 -34.25
C ASP A 580 -5.18 -18.15 -33.06
N LYS A 581 -5.46 -17.38 -31.98
CA LYS A 581 -6.20 -17.86 -30.82
C LYS A 581 -7.69 -18.10 -31.12
N ALA A 582 -8.35 -17.21 -31.87
CA ALA A 582 -9.71 -17.46 -32.31
C ALA A 582 -9.77 -18.57 -33.35
N ASP A 583 -8.82 -18.64 -34.28
CA ASP A 583 -8.81 -19.68 -35.30
C ASP A 583 -8.60 -21.07 -34.68
N LYS A 584 -7.69 -21.19 -33.70
CA LYS A 584 -7.51 -22.42 -32.92
C LYS A 584 -8.75 -22.77 -32.10
N TRP A 585 -9.42 -21.79 -31.48
CA TRP A 585 -10.64 -22.01 -30.69
C TRP A 585 -11.87 -22.35 -31.55
N LEU A 586 -12.01 -21.75 -32.74
CA LEU A 586 -13.07 -22.08 -33.70
C LEU A 586 -12.94 -23.50 -34.29
N ARG A 587 -11.72 -24.06 -34.31
CA ARG A 587 -11.46 -25.45 -34.70
C ARG A 587 -11.70 -26.47 -33.56
N MET A 588 -11.98 -26.04 -32.34
CA MET A 588 -12.29 -26.94 -31.22
C MET A 588 -13.72 -27.50 -31.35
N ASN A 589 -13.89 -28.78 -31.01
CA ASN A 589 -15.21 -29.43 -30.95
C ASN A 589 -16.08 -28.80 -29.85
N GLU A 590 -15.52 -28.64 -28.65
CA GLU A 590 -16.17 -28.00 -27.51
C GLU A 590 -15.69 -26.55 -27.40
N LYS A 591 -16.52 -25.61 -27.88
CA LYS A 591 -16.20 -24.19 -27.89
C LYS A 591 -16.68 -23.51 -26.61
N GLU A 592 -16.09 -23.86 -25.49
CA GLU A 592 -16.44 -23.25 -24.20
C GLU A 592 -15.86 -21.83 -24.06
N LEU A 593 -16.68 -20.92 -23.52
CA LEU A 593 -16.26 -19.60 -23.04
C LEU A 593 -16.99 -19.28 -21.73
N LEU A 594 -16.52 -19.91 -20.65
CA LEU A 594 -17.01 -19.67 -19.29
C LEU A 594 -16.63 -18.24 -18.83
N LEU A 595 -17.62 -17.41 -18.56
CA LEU A 595 -17.43 -16.05 -18.03
C LEU A 595 -18.29 -15.82 -16.79
N GLU A 596 -17.79 -15.01 -15.86
CA GLU A 596 -18.64 -14.39 -14.85
C GLU A 596 -19.60 -13.39 -15.51
N PRO A 597 -20.90 -13.41 -15.19
CA PRO A 597 -21.90 -12.70 -15.97
C PRO A 597 -21.99 -11.24 -15.50
N THR A 598 -21.41 -10.31 -16.26
CA THR A 598 -21.54 -8.87 -15.99
C THR A 598 -22.98 -8.38 -16.25
N PRO A 599 -23.44 -7.24 -15.67
CA PRO A 599 -24.82 -6.77 -15.87
C PRO A 599 -25.27 -6.60 -17.34
N PRO A 600 -24.41 -6.18 -18.29
CA PRO A 600 -24.75 -6.20 -19.72
C PRO A 600 -24.89 -7.62 -20.33
N LEU A 601 -24.18 -8.62 -19.80
CA LEU A 601 -24.28 -10.02 -20.22
C LEU A 601 -25.53 -10.72 -19.67
N ILE A 602 -25.89 -10.45 -18.40
CA ILE A 602 -27.12 -10.97 -17.76
C ILE A 602 -28.37 -10.43 -18.45
N GLY A 603 -28.40 -9.12 -18.76
CA GLY A 603 -29.62 -8.42 -19.12
C GLY A 603 -30.55 -8.21 -17.91
N ARG A 604 -31.78 -7.73 -18.15
CA ARG A 604 -32.76 -7.49 -17.07
C ARG A 604 -33.47 -8.79 -16.69
N VAL A 605 -32.94 -9.52 -15.70
CA VAL A 605 -33.70 -10.56 -15.00
C VAL A 605 -34.83 -9.90 -14.20
N LYS A 606 -36.07 -10.10 -14.64
CA LYS A 606 -37.22 -10.00 -13.73
C LYS A 606 -37.25 -11.27 -12.89
N VAL A 607 -36.82 -11.19 -11.63
CA VAL A 607 -37.19 -12.22 -10.67
C VAL A 607 -38.66 -12.00 -10.30
N VAL A 608 -39.49 -12.96 -10.66
CA VAL A 608 -40.83 -13.16 -10.11
C VAL A 608 -40.84 -14.62 -9.67
N ASP A 609 -41.26 -14.90 -8.43
CA ASP A 609 -41.52 -16.28 -8.04
C ASP A 609 -42.77 -16.81 -8.76
N SER A 610 -43.05 -18.11 -8.66
CA SER A 610 -44.14 -18.77 -9.39
C SER A 610 -45.56 -18.35 -8.97
N GLN A 611 -45.74 -17.52 -7.93
CA GLN A 611 -47.05 -17.02 -7.48
C GLN A 611 -47.09 -15.51 -7.15
N GLY A 612 -45.94 -14.84 -6.98
CA GLY A 612 -45.79 -13.38 -7.02
C GLY A 612 -46.04 -12.63 -5.71
N ALA A 613 -45.53 -13.13 -4.57
CA ALA A 613 -45.79 -12.55 -3.24
C ALA A 613 -44.53 -12.39 -2.37
N LYS A 614 -44.46 -11.30 -1.58
CA LYS A 614 -43.35 -11.03 -0.64
C LYS A 614 -43.72 -11.41 0.80
N LYS A 615 -42.89 -12.21 1.48
CA LYS A 615 -42.72 -12.15 2.95
C LYS A 615 -41.47 -12.85 3.46
N TYR A 616 -41.08 -12.50 4.69
CA TYR A 616 -40.03 -13.13 5.49
C TYR A 616 -40.61 -14.26 6.36
N LEU A 617 -39.75 -15.12 6.91
CA LEU A 617 -40.10 -16.16 7.88
C LEU A 617 -39.22 -16.07 9.14
N SER A 618 -39.76 -16.56 10.26
CA SER A 618 -39.16 -16.55 11.61
C SER A 618 -39.21 -17.96 12.22
N ILE A 619 -38.38 -18.23 13.23
CA ILE A 619 -38.20 -19.56 13.82
C ILE A 619 -39.16 -19.80 15.02
N PRO A 620 -39.73 -21.01 15.23
CA PRO A 620 -40.60 -21.34 16.37
C PRO A 620 -39.84 -21.60 17.71
N PRO A 621 -40.55 -21.76 18.86
CA PRO A 621 -39.95 -21.74 20.20
C PRO A 621 -39.51 -23.11 20.76
N SER A 622 -38.71 -23.04 21.82
CA SER A 622 -38.12 -24.16 22.60
C SER A 622 -39.12 -24.90 23.51
N GLY A 623 -38.72 -26.10 23.99
CA GLY A 623 -39.42 -26.87 25.04
C GLY A 623 -38.46 -27.53 26.04
N ASP A 624 -38.97 -27.85 27.24
CA ASP A 624 -38.20 -28.33 28.40
C ASP A 624 -37.79 -29.82 28.37
N VAL A 625 -36.59 -30.13 28.87
CA VAL A 625 -36.20 -31.46 29.42
C VAL A 625 -35.29 -31.24 30.64
N GLN A 626 -35.32 -32.19 31.60
CA GLN A 626 -34.82 -32.06 32.97
C GLN A 626 -33.29 -32.25 33.16
N GLN A 627 -32.81 -31.86 34.34
CA GLN A 627 -31.41 -31.99 34.79
C GLN A 627 -31.05 -33.43 35.23
N SER A 628 -29.79 -33.83 34.99
CA SER A 628 -29.02 -34.65 35.93
C SER A 628 -27.51 -34.36 35.83
N LYS A 629 -26.70 -34.99 36.68
CA LYS A 629 -25.27 -34.67 36.95
C LYS A 629 -24.38 -35.38 35.90
N ILE A 630 -23.15 -34.93 35.57
CA ILE A 630 -21.98 -34.77 36.47
C ILE A 630 -21.00 -33.70 35.97
N LEU A 631 -20.44 -32.92 36.91
CA LEU A 631 -19.01 -32.62 37.01
C LEU A 631 -18.74 -32.29 38.50
N GLY A 632 -17.95 -33.13 39.18
CA GLY A 632 -17.97 -33.25 40.64
C GLY A 632 -17.16 -32.20 41.42
N PHE A 633 -16.49 -31.27 40.74
CA PHE A 633 -15.49 -30.39 41.35
C PHE A 633 -15.99 -28.97 41.63
N LYS A 634 -15.47 -28.41 42.71
CA LYS A 634 -15.82 -27.09 43.23
C LYS A 634 -14.89 -26.06 42.58
N LYS A 635 -15.43 -25.28 41.64
CA LYS A 635 -14.73 -24.21 40.89
C LYS A 635 -13.66 -23.50 41.73
N GLU A 636 -12.39 -23.77 41.43
CA GLU A 636 -11.25 -23.33 42.24
C GLU A 636 -10.87 -21.88 41.94
N ARG A 637 -10.96 -21.50 40.66
CA ARG A 637 -10.63 -20.16 40.18
C ARG A 637 -11.73 -19.67 39.26
N LEU A 638 -11.93 -18.35 39.26
CA LEU A 638 -12.75 -17.65 38.27
C LEU A 638 -11.79 -17.08 37.23
N TRP A 639 -11.85 -17.59 36.00
CA TRP A 639 -11.13 -16.97 34.90
C TRP A 639 -11.74 -15.60 34.58
N LYS A 640 -10.93 -14.65 34.12
CA LYS A 640 -11.34 -13.25 33.88
C LYS A 640 -11.13 -12.88 32.42
N ASP A 641 -12.22 -12.49 31.76
CA ASP A 641 -12.17 -11.86 30.45
C ASP A 641 -11.50 -10.47 30.49
N CYS A 642 -10.93 -10.06 29.35
CA CYS A 642 -10.29 -8.75 29.19
C CYS A 642 -11.24 -7.56 29.44
N SER A 643 -12.57 -7.71 29.33
CA SER A 643 -13.55 -6.66 29.69
C SER A 643 -13.33 -6.05 31.09
N LYS A 644 -12.86 -6.84 32.07
CA LYS A 644 -12.58 -6.33 33.43
C LYS A 644 -11.35 -5.41 33.51
N TYR A 645 -10.53 -5.37 32.46
CA TYR A 645 -9.32 -4.56 32.34
C TYR A 645 -9.47 -3.39 31.36
N GLU A 646 -10.62 -3.23 30.69
CA GLU A 646 -10.90 -2.09 29.79
C GLU A 646 -10.74 -0.72 30.48
N ASN A 647 -10.92 -0.67 31.81
CA ASN A 647 -10.70 0.54 32.63
C ASN A 647 -9.26 1.11 32.61
N LEU A 648 -8.26 0.35 32.12
CA LEU A 648 -6.88 0.83 31.95
C LEU A 648 -6.67 1.64 30.65
N CYS A 649 -7.60 1.55 29.70
CA CYS A 649 -7.63 2.37 28.50
C CYS A 649 -9.07 2.87 28.26
N GLY A 650 -9.65 3.48 29.29
CA GLY A 650 -11.04 3.94 29.24
C GLY A 650 -11.30 4.93 28.09
N PRO A 651 -12.53 5.02 27.57
CA PRO A 651 -12.86 5.90 26.44
C PRO A 651 -12.53 7.37 26.68
N THR A 652 -12.51 7.80 27.96
CA THR A 652 -12.03 9.11 28.40
C THR A 652 -10.55 9.36 28.09
N THR A 653 -9.68 8.34 28.27
CA THR A 653 -8.25 8.43 27.95
C THR A 653 -8.02 8.46 26.45
N GLU A 654 -8.81 7.72 25.67
CA GLU A 654 -8.79 7.79 24.21
C GLU A 654 -9.29 9.16 23.69
N LEU A 655 -10.32 9.73 24.33
CA LEU A 655 -10.83 11.07 24.04
C LEU A 655 -9.75 12.14 24.27
N TYR A 656 -9.05 12.11 25.41
CA TYR A 656 -7.96 13.04 25.68
C TYR A 656 -6.72 12.78 24.81
N ALA A 657 -6.43 11.53 24.45
CA ALA A 657 -5.38 11.24 23.45
C ALA A 657 -5.72 11.89 22.09
N LYS A 658 -6.97 11.83 21.64
CA LYS A 658 -7.44 12.51 20.42
C LYS A 658 -7.45 14.04 20.54
N GLU A 659 -7.75 14.58 21.74
CA GLU A 659 -7.63 16.02 21.99
C GLU A 659 -6.17 16.49 21.94
N LEU A 660 -5.25 15.72 22.53
CA LEU A 660 -3.81 15.95 22.46
C LEU A 660 -3.30 15.82 21.03
N GLU A 661 -3.75 14.82 20.26
CA GLU A 661 -3.43 14.65 18.85
C GLU A 661 -3.83 15.92 18.06
N ARG A 662 -5.02 16.48 18.29
CA ARG A 662 -5.45 17.76 17.71
C ARG A 662 -4.57 18.94 18.15
N LYS A 663 -4.32 19.11 19.45
CA LYS A 663 -3.44 20.17 19.99
C LYS A 663 -2.03 20.10 19.38
N LEU A 664 -1.51 18.89 19.17
CA LEU A 664 -0.21 18.65 18.53
C LEU A 664 -0.25 18.87 17.00
N PHE A 665 -1.35 18.56 16.31
CA PHE A 665 -1.54 18.93 14.90
C PHE A 665 -1.57 20.46 14.70
N ASP A 666 -2.27 21.19 15.56
CA ASP A 666 -2.33 22.65 15.54
C ASP A 666 -0.95 23.25 15.83
N LEU A 667 -0.24 22.78 16.86
CA LEU A 667 1.14 23.17 17.14
C LEU A 667 2.06 22.89 15.93
N ARG A 668 2.04 21.66 15.39
CA ARG A 668 2.84 21.27 14.22
C ARG A 668 2.64 22.22 13.04
N THR A 669 1.39 22.59 12.79
CA THR A 669 1.02 23.52 11.70
C THR A 669 1.58 24.92 11.96
N ASN A 670 1.48 25.42 13.20
CA ASN A 670 2.06 26.70 13.60
C ASN A 670 3.60 26.72 13.50
N LEU A 671 4.29 25.64 13.92
CA LEU A 671 5.74 25.51 13.80
C LEU A 671 6.18 25.43 12.33
N ALA A 672 5.43 24.71 11.49
CA ALA A 672 5.70 24.63 10.05
C ALA A 672 5.55 25.98 9.36
N ILE A 673 4.58 26.82 9.78
CA ILE A 673 4.43 28.20 9.32
C ILE A 673 5.58 29.08 9.79
N GLN A 674 5.97 29.00 11.08
CA GLN A 674 7.08 29.79 11.65
C GLN A 674 8.43 29.49 10.99
N MET A 675 8.65 28.24 10.57
CA MET A 675 9.89 27.75 9.96
C MET A 675 9.79 27.62 8.42
N ASP A 676 8.69 28.12 7.83
CA ASP A 676 8.30 28.03 6.41
C ASP A 676 8.57 26.66 5.74
N CYS A 677 8.28 25.57 6.44
CA CYS A 677 8.53 24.19 5.98
C CYS A 677 7.21 23.38 5.87
N GLY A 678 7.31 22.11 5.44
CA GLY A 678 6.15 21.22 5.39
C GLY A 678 5.77 20.71 6.78
N ALA A 679 4.47 20.50 7.04
CA ALA A 679 4.01 20.00 8.34
C ALA A 679 4.64 18.64 8.71
N HIS A 680 4.78 17.75 7.72
CA HIS A 680 5.46 16.46 7.86
C HIS A 680 6.97 16.60 8.18
N THR A 681 7.61 17.69 7.79
CA THR A 681 9.04 17.97 8.05
C THR A 681 9.25 18.16 9.55
N VAL A 682 8.33 18.88 10.22
CA VAL A 682 8.27 19.02 11.68
C VAL A 682 7.99 17.67 12.34
N ALA A 683 6.87 17.01 12.00
CA ALA A 683 6.50 15.69 12.53
C ALA A 683 5.54 14.92 11.59
N SER A 684 5.78 13.63 11.37
CA SER A 684 4.82 12.76 10.65
C SER A 684 3.52 12.59 11.46
N ASN A 685 2.41 12.22 10.80
CA ASN A 685 1.15 11.93 11.51
C ASN A 685 1.33 10.80 12.55
N LYS A 686 2.16 9.80 12.19
CA LYS A 686 2.59 8.72 13.07
C LYS A 686 3.34 9.22 14.31
N CYS A 687 4.24 10.18 14.14
CA CYS A 687 4.93 10.83 15.26
C CYS A 687 3.94 11.59 16.15
N ILE A 688 2.95 12.29 15.60
CA ILE A 688 1.93 13.00 16.38
C ILE A 688 1.09 12.03 17.22
N GLN A 689 0.68 10.89 16.64
CA GLN A 689 -0.03 9.84 17.38
C GLN A 689 0.84 9.17 18.45
N GLN A 690 2.11 8.87 18.15
CA GLN A 690 3.03 8.34 19.14
C GLN A 690 3.30 9.33 20.28
N LEU A 691 3.34 10.64 20.01
CA LEU A 691 3.43 11.68 21.06
C LEU A 691 2.17 11.68 21.94
N ALA A 692 0.98 11.58 21.36
CA ALA A 692 -0.29 11.55 22.09
C ALA A 692 -0.46 10.28 22.96
N ILE A 693 0.14 9.16 22.55
CA ILE A 693 0.12 7.87 23.28
C ILE A 693 1.22 7.81 24.36
N VAL A 694 2.48 8.10 24.00
CA VAL A 694 3.63 7.97 24.90
C VAL A 694 3.71 9.14 25.90
N ARG A 695 3.25 10.34 25.50
CA ARG A 695 3.21 11.55 26.34
C ARG A 695 4.55 11.82 27.06
N PRO A 696 5.66 12.04 26.31
CA PRO A 696 7.00 12.16 26.90
C PRO A 696 7.13 13.38 27.81
N SER A 697 7.80 13.21 28.97
CA SER A 697 7.94 14.27 29.99
C SER A 697 9.11 15.23 29.74
N CYS A 698 10.10 14.83 28.94
CA CYS A 698 11.28 15.63 28.60
C CYS A 698 11.70 15.46 27.12
N VAL A 699 12.60 16.34 26.66
CA VAL A 699 13.09 16.37 25.26
C VAL A 699 13.94 15.15 24.93
N GLU A 700 14.64 14.61 25.92
CA GLU A 700 15.44 13.40 25.83
C GLU A 700 14.52 12.21 25.50
N ASN A 701 13.43 12.04 26.26
CA ASN A 701 12.46 10.95 26.13
C ASN A 701 11.74 10.89 24.76
N LEU A 702 11.85 11.93 23.93
CA LEU A 702 11.48 11.85 22.51
C LEU A 702 12.25 10.77 21.72
N TYR A 703 13.36 10.21 22.24
CA TYR A 703 14.02 9.05 21.62
C TYR A 703 13.11 7.80 21.56
N MET A 704 12.07 7.73 22.40
CA MET A 704 11.10 6.62 22.39
C MET A 704 10.24 6.64 21.13
N ILE A 705 9.95 7.84 20.62
CA ILE A 705 9.15 8.12 19.43
C ILE A 705 9.93 7.76 18.17
N GLY A 706 9.31 6.98 17.27
CA GLY A 706 9.88 6.71 15.95
C GLY A 706 9.82 7.97 15.07
N GLU A 707 10.78 8.13 14.16
CA GLU A 707 10.85 9.24 13.19
C GLU A 707 11.20 10.62 13.79
N MET A 708 11.67 10.66 15.06
CA MET A 708 12.32 11.82 15.69
C MET A 708 13.86 11.68 15.79
N PRO A 709 14.61 11.95 14.70
CA PRO A 709 16.07 12.02 14.73
C PRO A 709 16.58 13.17 15.61
N GLU A 710 17.88 13.12 15.94
CA GLU A 710 18.55 14.04 16.89
C GLU A 710 18.28 15.52 16.59
N GLU A 711 18.45 15.92 15.33
CA GLU A 711 18.31 17.30 14.88
C GLU A 711 16.85 17.81 14.93
N LYS A 712 15.85 16.93 14.77
CA LYS A 712 14.44 17.29 14.97
C LYS A 712 14.07 17.44 16.43
N ARG A 713 14.60 16.57 17.32
CA ARG A 713 14.45 16.74 18.78
C ARG A 713 15.04 18.08 19.23
N ARG A 714 16.21 18.44 18.72
CA ARG A 714 16.88 19.73 19.00
C ARG A 714 16.09 20.95 18.51
N LYS A 715 15.46 20.87 17.32
CA LYS A 715 14.70 21.99 16.70
C LYS A 715 13.29 22.16 17.26
N PHE A 716 12.53 21.08 17.44
CA PHE A 716 11.09 21.12 17.73
C PHE A 716 10.70 20.48 19.06
N GLY A 717 11.58 19.66 19.64
CA GLY A 717 11.25 18.74 20.72
C GLY A 717 10.71 19.42 21.97
N LYS A 718 11.30 20.55 22.37
CA LYS A 718 10.81 21.32 23.53
C LYS A 718 9.33 21.69 23.41
N GLN A 719 8.93 22.31 22.29
CA GLN A 719 7.56 22.80 22.12
C GLN A 719 6.55 21.65 22.05
N LEU A 720 6.92 20.51 21.45
CA LEU A 720 6.11 19.29 21.42
C LEU A 720 5.93 18.68 22.83
N VAL A 721 7.01 18.62 23.62
CA VAL A 721 7.00 18.13 25.00
C VAL A 721 6.24 19.06 25.93
N ASP A 722 6.45 20.38 25.83
CA ASP A 722 5.75 21.38 26.66
C ASP A 722 4.21 21.21 26.54
N VAL A 723 3.69 20.95 25.34
CA VAL A 723 2.26 20.64 25.12
C VAL A 723 1.85 19.28 25.68
N CYS A 724 2.66 18.23 25.52
CA CYS A 724 2.37 16.91 26.09
C CYS A 724 2.30 16.96 27.63
N VAL A 725 3.27 17.62 28.27
CA VAL A 725 3.37 17.79 29.72
C VAL A 725 2.23 18.66 30.26
N GLN A 726 1.92 19.77 29.59
CA GLN A 726 0.83 20.66 30.01
C GLN A 726 -0.52 19.94 29.95
N HIS A 727 -0.85 19.29 28.82
CA HIS A 727 -2.12 18.57 28.69
C HIS A 727 -2.23 17.36 29.61
N SER A 728 -1.12 16.65 29.87
CA SER A 728 -1.11 15.53 30.81
C SER A 728 -1.33 15.99 32.26
N LYS A 729 -0.81 17.16 32.64
CA LYS A 729 -1.10 17.79 33.94
C LYS A 729 -2.55 18.26 34.05
N GLU A 730 -3.10 18.87 33.00
CA GLU A 730 -4.52 19.29 32.94
C GLU A 730 -5.49 18.14 33.21
N HIS A 731 -5.20 16.95 32.67
CA HIS A 731 -6.12 15.80 32.67
C HIS A 731 -5.64 14.62 33.54
N SER A 732 -4.62 14.85 34.40
CA SER A 732 -4.02 13.83 35.28
C SER A 732 -3.59 12.54 34.57
N LEU A 733 -3.06 12.66 33.35
CA LEU A 733 -2.62 11.53 32.52
C LEU A 733 -1.20 11.08 32.88
N THR A 734 -0.94 9.78 32.80
CA THR A 734 0.40 9.21 32.93
C THR A 734 1.30 9.64 31.77
N MET A 735 2.52 10.07 32.07
CA MET A 735 3.55 10.44 31.09
C MET A 735 4.55 9.30 30.88
N ASP A 736 5.39 9.39 29.85
CA ASP A 736 6.42 8.42 29.48
C ASP A 736 5.91 6.97 29.33
N CYS A 737 4.68 6.81 28.84
CA CYS A 737 4.01 5.53 28.70
C CYS A 737 4.73 4.64 27.67
N THR A 738 5.33 3.55 28.15
CA THR A 738 5.94 2.53 27.28
C THR A 738 4.91 1.46 26.91
N THR A 739 5.29 0.56 26.00
CA THR A 739 4.49 -0.61 25.65
C THR A 739 4.30 -1.61 26.81
N GLU A 740 4.98 -1.43 27.92
CA GLU A 740 4.98 -2.34 29.08
C GLU A 740 4.20 -1.77 30.27
N SER A 741 4.15 -0.44 30.42
CA SER A 741 3.54 0.26 31.55
C SER A 741 2.00 0.33 31.53
N MET A 742 1.32 -0.63 30.90
CA MET A 742 -0.15 -0.64 30.70
C MET A 742 -0.89 -1.72 31.50
N PHE A 743 -0.16 -2.58 32.23
CA PHE A 743 -0.74 -3.66 33.03
C PHE A 743 -0.61 -3.38 34.54
N PRO A 744 -1.53 -3.88 35.39
CA PRO A 744 -1.34 -3.86 36.84
C PRO A 744 -0.09 -4.66 37.23
N SER A 745 0.56 -4.28 38.34
CA SER A 745 1.68 -5.04 38.93
C SER A 745 1.30 -6.46 39.36
N GLU A 746 0.00 -6.75 39.51
CA GLU A 746 -0.52 -8.11 39.73
C GLU A 746 -0.34 -9.03 38.51
N LEU A 747 -0.19 -8.48 37.30
CA LEU A 747 -0.04 -9.23 36.05
C LEU A 747 1.38 -9.18 35.47
N SER A 748 2.26 -8.30 35.98
CA SER A 748 3.63 -8.17 35.45
C SER A 748 4.39 -9.49 35.52
N ASP A 749 4.21 -10.26 36.58
CA ASP A 749 4.99 -11.48 36.83
C ASP A 749 4.52 -12.64 35.93
N ALA A 750 3.20 -12.74 35.70
CA ALA A 750 2.63 -13.67 34.72
C ALA A 750 3.05 -13.32 33.28
N ILE A 751 3.06 -12.02 32.92
CA ILE A 751 3.60 -11.57 31.62
C ILE A 751 5.12 -11.82 31.54
N ASN A 752 5.84 -11.69 32.65
CA ASN A 752 7.28 -11.93 32.71
C ASN A 752 7.66 -13.41 32.56
N SER A 753 6.77 -14.34 32.95
CA SER A 753 6.94 -15.77 32.70
C SER A 753 6.81 -16.18 31.22
N LEU A 754 6.25 -15.31 30.35
CA LEU A 754 6.15 -15.58 28.92
C LEU A 754 7.48 -15.37 28.20
N THR A 755 7.81 -16.27 27.27
CA THR A 755 8.87 -16.07 26.27
C THR A 755 8.60 -14.81 25.44
N ASP A 756 9.65 -14.19 24.88
CA ASP A 756 9.51 -12.92 24.14
C ASP A 756 8.54 -13.02 22.96
N SER A 757 8.52 -14.16 22.27
CA SER A 757 7.54 -14.43 21.19
C SER A 757 6.11 -14.55 21.69
N ASN A 758 5.88 -15.19 22.84
CA ASN A 758 4.56 -15.26 23.47
C ASN A 758 4.10 -13.86 23.94
N ARG A 759 5.03 -13.11 24.55
CA ARG A 759 4.83 -11.75 25.08
C ARG A 759 4.42 -10.76 23.98
N GLU A 760 5.06 -10.81 22.82
CA GLU A 760 4.71 -9.96 21.67
C GLU A 760 3.31 -10.28 21.13
N VAL A 761 2.98 -11.57 20.96
CA VAL A 761 1.63 -12.00 20.52
C VAL A 761 0.55 -11.58 21.53
N TYR A 762 0.82 -11.74 22.82
CA TYR A 762 -0.08 -11.29 23.89
C TYR A 762 -0.34 -9.78 23.84
N GLN A 763 0.73 -8.98 23.69
CA GLN A 763 0.59 -7.52 23.56
C GLN A 763 -0.20 -7.12 22.32
N ASN A 764 0.01 -7.77 21.17
CA ASN A 764 -0.72 -7.48 19.93
C ASN A 764 -2.21 -7.86 20.05
N HIS A 765 -2.52 -9.00 20.66
CA HIS A 765 -3.89 -9.44 20.92
C HIS A 765 -4.62 -8.44 21.84
N VAL A 766 -4.04 -8.10 22.99
CA VAL A 766 -4.67 -7.22 23.99
C VAL A 766 -4.82 -5.77 23.49
N LYS A 767 -3.81 -5.21 22.81
CA LYS A 767 -3.82 -3.81 22.35
C LYS A 767 -4.60 -3.57 21.07
N GLY A 768 -4.50 -4.50 20.12
CA GLY A 768 -5.17 -4.36 18.82
C GLY A 768 -6.57 -5.01 18.77
N ARG A 769 -6.98 -5.72 19.83
CA ARG A 769 -8.19 -6.56 19.87
C ARG A 769 -8.25 -7.49 18.64
N LEU A 770 -7.15 -8.23 18.41
CA LEU A 770 -6.89 -8.98 17.17
C LEU A 770 -7.26 -10.46 17.24
N SER A 771 -7.70 -11.03 16.10
CA SER A 771 -8.08 -12.45 15.98
C SER A 771 -6.88 -13.38 15.82
N LEU A 772 -7.13 -14.70 15.89
CA LEU A 772 -6.11 -15.72 15.61
C LEU A 772 -5.50 -15.55 14.20
N ALA A 773 -6.31 -15.19 13.20
CA ALA A 773 -5.89 -15.00 11.82
C ALA A 773 -5.00 -13.75 11.65
N ASP A 774 -5.38 -12.62 12.27
CA ASP A 774 -4.60 -11.37 12.21
C ASP A 774 -3.23 -11.56 12.86
N LEU A 775 -3.20 -12.20 14.03
CA LEU A 775 -1.97 -12.50 14.78
C LEU A 775 -1.08 -13.50 14.03
N ALA A 776 -1.67 -14.49 13.35
CA ALA A 776 -0.96 -15.44 12.50
C ALA A 776 -0.31 -14.73 11.31
N GLN A 777 -1.06 -13.85 10.64
CA GLN A 777 -0.58 -13.05 9.52
C GLN A 777 0.53 -12.07 9.93
N ILE A 778 0.42 -11.41 11.08
CA ILE A 778 1.45 -10.49 11.61
C ILE A 778 2.76 -11.21 11.91
N ARG A 779 2.69 -12.45 12.41
CA ARG A 779 3.87 -13.23 12.83
C ARG A 779 4.41 -14.18 11.76
N GLY A 780 3.70 -14.38 10.65
CA GLY A 780 4.08 -15.33 9.59
C GLY A 780 4.02 -16.80 10.04
N VAL A 781 3.10 -17.14 10.94
CA VAL A 781 2.92 -18.50 11.50
C VAL A 781 1.50 -19.02 11.27
N SER A 782 1.22 -20.28 11.58
CA SER A 782 -0.13 -20.83 11.45
C SER A 782 -1.07 -20.36 12.58
N GLU A 783 -2.38 -20.31 12.31
CA GLU A 783 -3.39 -20.02 13.33
C GLU A 783 -3.36 -21.01 14.49
N SER A 784 -3.00 -22.28 14.27
CA SER A 784 -2.89 -23.28 15.34
C SER A 784 -1.65 -23.05 16.22
N THR A 785 -0.59 -22.46 15.65
CA THR A 785 0.56 -21.93 16.42
C THR A 785 0.11 -20.79 17.33
N VAL A 786 -0.67 -19.83 16.80
CA VAL A 786 -1.22 -18.72 17.58
C VAL A 786 -2.20 -19.19 18.66
N ALA A 787 -3.11 -20.10 18.33
CA ALA A 787 -4.04 -20.68 19.28
C ALA A 787 -3.30 -21.39 20.43
N SER A 788 -2.14 -21.98 20.15
CA SER A 788 -1.28 -22.57 21.17
C SER A 788 -0.55 -21.52 22.04
N TYR A 789 -0.26 -20.32 21.51
CA TYR A 789 0.15 -19.18 22.35
C TYR A 789 -1.00 -18.69 23.23
N VAL A 790 -2.23 -18.60 22.69
CA VAL A 790 -3.43 -18.19 23.45
C VAL A 790 -3.75 -19.18 24.59
N VAL A 791 -3.64 -20.48 24.33
CA VAL A 791 -3.69 -21.54 25.36
C VAL A 791 -2.66 -21.30 26.46
N ASN A 792 -1.41 -20.97 26.11
CA ASN A 792 -0.39 -20.67 27.11
C ASN A 792 -0.73 -19.43 27.97
N PHE A 793 -1.35 -18.39 27.39
CA PHE A 793 -1.80 -17.21 28.15
C PHE A 793 -2.83 -17.61 29.22
N VAL A 794 -3.82 -18.43 28.86
CA VAL A 794 -4.83 -18.93 29.81
C VAL A 794 -4.19 -19.81 30.88
N LYS A 795 -3.23 -20.68 30.53
CA LYS A 795 -2.54 -21.55 31.52
C LYS A 795 -1.72 -20.76 32.55
N VAL A 796 -1.14 -19.61 32.19
CA VAL A 796 -0.50 -18.69 33.17
C VAL A 796 -1.47 -17.70 33.83
N GLY A 797 -2.78 -17.86 33.64
CA GLY A 797 -3.82 -17.05 34.28
C GLY A 797 -4.02 -15.65 33.70
N LEU A 798 -3.51 -15.38 32.48
CA LEU A 798 -3.71 -14.10 31.81
C LEU A 798 -5.10 -14.00 31.14
N PRO A 799 -5.73 -12.81 31.15
CA PRO A 799 -6.99 -12.57 30.44
C PRO A 799 -6.77 -12.51 28.92
N ILE A 800 -7.79 -12.84 28.14
CA ILE A 800 -7.80 -12.75 26.67
C ILE A 800 -9.11 -12.09 26.21
N HIS A 801 -9.13 -11.46 25.03
CA HIS A 801 -10.37 -10.92 24.43
C HIS A 801 -11.13 -12.06 23.76
N MET A 802 -12.15 -12.60 24.46
CA MET A 802 -12.88 -13.79 24.00
C MET A 802 -13.68 -13.54 22.69
N ASP A 803 -14.22 -12.33 22.53
CA ASP A 803 -15.10 -11.94 21.43
C ASP A 803 -14.40 -12.03 20.07
N VAL A 804 -13.19 -11.50 19.93
CA VAL A 804 -12.44 -11.53 18.66
C VAL A 804 -11.76 -12.89 18.41
N LEU A 805 -11.65 -13.73 19.44
CA LEU A 805 -11.37 -15.16 19.27
C LEU A 805 -12.61 -15.93 18.79
N GLY A 806 -13.81 -15.33 18.78
CA GLY A 806 -15.08 -15.99 18.42
C GLY A 806 -15.60 -16.94 19.50
N ILE A 807 -15.33 -16.63 20.77
CA ILE A 807 -15.69 -17.44 21.94
C ILE A 807 -16.70 -16.65 22.79
N ASN A 808 -17.96 -17.08 22.79
CA ASN A 808 -19.04 -16.43 23.55
C ASN A 808 -19.46 -17.32 24.75
N GLU A 809 -20.11 -16.73 25.76
CA GLU A 809 -20.64 -17.49 26.91
C GLU A 809 -21.66 -18.58 26.50
N ASP A 810 -22.48 -18.32 25.48
CA ASP A 810 -23.39 -19.32 24.88
C ASP A 810 -22.62 -20.52 24.28
N LEU A 811 -21.44 -20.26 23.72
CA LEU A 811 -20.62 -21.25 23.04
C LEU A 811 -19.81 -22.08 24.05
N ILE A 812 -19.28 -21.44 25.11
CA ILE A 812 -18.70 -22.13 26.26
C ILE A 812 -19.76 -22.97 26.98
N SER A 813 -20.94 -22.42 27.27
CA SER A 813 -22.00 -23.14 27.98
C SER A 813 -22.57 -24.30 27.14
N THR A 814 -22.61 -24.18 25.81
CA THR A 814 -22.95 -25.30 24.91
C THR A 814 -21.87 -26.39 24.91
N VAL A 815 -20.58 -26.03 24.85
CA VAL A 815 -19.48 -27.02 24.97
C VAL A 815 -19.49 -27.70 26.34
N LEU A 816 -19.65 -26.94 27.42
CA LEU A 816 -19.73 -27.44 28.80
C LEU A 816 -21.00 -28.28 29.05
N LYS A 817 -22.12 -27.98 28.38
CA LYS A 817 -23.31 -28.85 28.35
C LYS A 817 -23.00 -30.16 27.62
N THR A 818 -22.39 -30.08 26.44
CA THR A 818 -22.01 -31.25 25.63
C THR A 818 -21.05 -32.18 26.39
N ILE A 819 -20.08 -31.63 27.14
CA ILE A 819 -19.20 -32.38 28.05
C ILE A 819 -20.01 -33.10 29.15
N ARG A 820 -20.91 -32.38 29.83
CA ARG A 820 -21.76 -32.94 30.91
C ARG A 820 -22.69 -34.05 30.42
N GLU A 821 -23.18 -33.96 29.19
CA GLU A 821 -24.06 -34.95 28.58
C GLU A 821 -23.34 -36.22 28.09
N ASN A 822 -21.99 -36.19 27.98
CA ASN A 822 -21.23 -37.23 27.26
C ASN A 822 -20.05 -37.86 28.03
N GLY A 823 -19.76 -37.40 29.24
CA GLY A 823 -18.73 -37.96 30.13
C GLY A 823 -17.50 -37.06 30.27
N SER A 824 -16.89 -37.10 31.46
CA SER A 824 -15.91 -36.11 31.92
C SER A 824 -14.45 -36.33 31.43
N ASP A 825 -14.23 -37.01 30.31
CA ASP A 825 -12.88 -37.22 29.74
C ASP A 825 -12.41 -35.97 28.96
N ILE A 826 -12.08 -34.91 29.70
CA ILE A 826 -11.63 -33.60 29.17
C ILE A 826 -10.37 -33.74 28.29
N ILE A 827 -9.57 -34.79 28.51
CA ILE A 827 -8.31 -35.05 27.80
C ILE A 827 -8.57 -35.37 26.30
N ARG A 828 -9.79 -35.79 25.93
CA ARG A 828 -10.12 -36.22 24.56
C ARG A 828 -11.07 -35.24 23.84
N MET A 829 -10.48 -34.25 23.18
CA MET A 829 -11.22 -33.26 22.37
C MET A 829 -12.04 -33.87 21.21
N LYS A 830 -11.52 -34.92 20.55
CA LYS A 830 -12.10 -35.45 19.30
C LYS A 830 -13.54 -36.01 19.47
N PRO A 831 -13.84 -36.90 20.44
CA PRO A 831 -15.21 -37.38 20.69
C PRO A 831 -16.24 -36.30 21.07
N ILE A 832 -15.79 -35.11 21.50
CA ILE A 832 -16.66 -33.98 21.82
C ILE A 832 -16.91 -33.14 20.56
N MET A 833 -15.90 -32.94 19.71
CA MET A 833 -16.08 -32.32 18.39
C MET A 833 -17.03 -33.13 17.50
N GLU A 834 -16.91 -34.47 17.50
CA GLU A 834 -17.80 -35.38 16.75
C GLU A 834 -19.27 -35.38 17.23
N LYS A 835 -19.58 -34.70 18.34
CA LYS A 835 -20.93 -34.57 18.92
C LYS A 835 -21.49 -33.15 18.88
N LEU A 836 -20.70 -32.17 18.49
CA LEU A 836 -21.18 -30.82 18.20
C LEU A 836 -21.71 -30.76 16.75
N PRO A 837 -22.64 -29.84 16.42
CA PRO A 837 -23.14 -29.72 15.06
C PRO A 837 -22.01 -29.42 14.06
N GLU A 838 -22.12 -29.98 12.84
CA GLU A 838 -21.06 -29.85 11.83
C GLU A 838 -20.83 -28.37 11.46
N GLY A 839 -19.59 -27.90 11.64
CA GLY A 839 -19.22 -26.49 11.46
C GLY A 839 -19.51 -25.55 12.63
N PHE A 840 -20.03 -26.04 13.77
CA PHE A 840 -20.38 -25.20 14.94
C PHE A 840 -19.17 -24.54 15.63
N ILE A 841 -18.04 -25.24 15.68
CA ILE A 841 -16.78 -24.74 16.26
C ILE A 841 -15.59 -25.38 15.53
N ASP A 842 -14.47 -24.68 15.46
CA ASP A 842 -13.19 -25.24 15.00
C ASP A 842 -12.33 -25.76 16.16
N TYR A 843 -11.35 -26.60 15.83
CA TYR A 843 -10.49 -27.26 16.81
C TYR A 843 -9.59 -26.30 17.59
N ASN A 844 -9.25 -25.12 17.05
CA ASN A 844 -8.41 -24.14 17.74
C ASN A 844 -9.21 -23.41 18.84
N ARG A 845 -10.45 -22.97 18.52
CA ARG A 845 -11.38 -22.42 19.52
C ARG A 845 -11.74 -23.45 20.60
N LEU A 846 -12.01 -24.70 20.20
CA LEU A 846 -12.30 -25.79 21.14
C LEU A 846 -11.15 -25.99 22.15
N LYS A 847 -9.89 -25.95 21.68
CA LYS A 847 -8.68 -26.05 22.53
C LYS A 847 -8.59 -24.93 23.57
N ILE A 848 -8.92 -23.69 23.18
CA ILE A 848 -8.91 -22.53 24.07
C ILE A 848 -10.01 -22.66 25.13
N ILE A 849 -11.23 -23.07 24.74
CA ILE A 849 -12.35 -23.28 25.68
C ILE A 849 -12.03 -24.39 26.67
N PHE A 850 -11.46 -25.51 26.23
CA PHE A 850 -11.03 -26.59 27.13
C PHE A 850 -10.00 -26.06 28.14
N THR A 851 -9.02 -25.27 27.70
CA THR A 851 -8.02 -24.67 28.59
C THR A 851 -8.63 -23.70 29.62
N ILE A 852 -9.68 -22.96 29.26
CA ILE A 852 -10.43 -22.10 30.21
C ILE A 852 -11.16 -22.98 31.23
N LEU A 853 -11.80 -24.08 30.81
CA LEU A 853 -12.50 -25.00 31.71
C LEU A 853 -11.54 -25.77 32.63
N GLU A 854 -10.38 -26.21 32.14
CA GLU A 854 -9.26 -26.74 32.93
C GLU A 854 -8.85 -25.74 34.04
N TYR A 855 -8.67 -24.46 33.68
CA TYR A 855 -8.28 -23.42 34.63
C TYR A 855 -9.34 -23.09 35.71
N GLU A 856 -10.63 -23.26 35.39
CA GLU A 856 -11.71 -22.97 36.34
C GLU A 856 -12.08 -24.16 37.25
N TYR A 857 -12.00 -25.39 36.74
CA TYR A 857 -12.52 -26.59 37.41
C TYR A 857 -11.44 -27.60 37.84
N GLY A 858 -10.20 -27.45 37.38
CA GLY A 858 -9.07 -28.33 37.69
C GLY A 858 -9.01 -29.60 36.82
N THR A 859 -7.94 -30.35 37.01
CA THR A 859 -7.67 -31.67 36.41
C THR A 859 -7.06 -32.57 37.48
N GLU A 860 -7.39 -33.86 37.50
CA GLU A 860 -6.72 -34.83 38.39
C GLU A 860 -5.31 -35.17 37.85
N ASP A 861 -4.29 -35.09 38.70
CA ASP A 861 -2.91 -35.48 38.37
C ASP A 861 -2.75 -37.01 38.37
N GLU A 862 -2.09 -37.56 37.34
CA GLU A 862 -1.98 -39.01 37.10
C GLU A 862 -1.27 -39.80 38.22
N GLU A 863 -0.44 -39.15 39.05
CA GLU A 863 0.27 -39.82 40.16
C GLU A 863 -0.69 -40.44 41.19
N SER A 864 -1.89 -39.89 41.33
CA SER A 864 -2.92 -40.32 42.30
C SER A 864 -3.53 -41.70 42.01
N LEU A 865 -3.46 -42.18 40.76
CA LEU A 865 -4.01 -43.47 40.34
C LEU A 865 -3.15 -44.67 40.78
N SER A 866 -1.93 -44.44 41.27
CA SER A 866 -0.96 -45.50 41.60
C SER A 866 -1.11 -46.12 43.00
N GLN A 867 -1.96 -45.58 43.89
CA GLN A 867 -2.01 -45.98 45.32
C GLN A 867 -3.37 -46.51 45.82
N ASN A 868 -4.40 -46.59 44.98
CA ASN A 868 -5.76 -46.98 45.41
C ASN A 868 -6.20 -48.41 45.06
N GLU A 869 -5.39 -49.22 44.35
CA GLU A 869 -5.67 -50.65 44.19
C GLU A 869 -5.44 -51.46 45.48
N SER A 870 -4.71 -50.91 46.47
CA SER A 870 -4.22 -51.65 47.64
C SER A 870 -5.13 -51.61 48.88
N ASN A 871 -6.38 -51.15 48.80
CA ASN A 871 -7.31 -51.07 49.94
C ASN A 871 -8.70 -51.71 49.68
N VAL A 872 -8.73 -52.89 49.05
CA VAL A 872 -9.93 -53.73 48.95
C VAL A 872 -9.93 -54.81 50.05
N SER A 873 -9.95 -54.41 51.33
CA SER A 873 -10.28 -55.33 52.45
C SER A 873 -10.56 -54.61 53.78
N GLN A 874 -11.53 -55.14 54.54
CA GLN A 874 -11.88 -54.82 55.95
C GLN A 874 -12.46 -53.40 56.17
N LEU A 875 -13.75 -53.18 56.44
CA LEU A 875 -14.64 -53.65 57.53
C LEU A 875 -14.46 -52.94 58.90
N GLU A 876 -15.51 -52.17 59.23
CA GLU A 876 -16.12 -51.96 60.57
C GLU A 876 -15.61 -50.90 61.57
N ARG A 877 -16.58 -50.02 61.93
CA ARG A 877 -16.85 -49.30 63.20
C ARG A 877 -16.19 -47.94 63.47
N GLU A 878 -17.03 -47.06 64.03
CA GLU A 878 -16.79 -45.70 64.57
C GLU A 878 -16.37 -45.80 66.06
N PRO A 879 -16.12 -44.71 66.84
CA PRO A 879 -15.88 -43.29 66.53
C PRO A 879 -14.50 -42.88 67.16
N PRO A 880 -14.23 -41.74 67.88
CA PRO A 880 -14.84 -40.41 67.97
C PRO A 880 -13.83 -39.21 67.91
N THR A 881 -14.35 -37.99 68.12
CA THR A 881 -13.67 -36.78 68.67
C THR A 881 -13.09 -37.01 70.10
N PRO A 882 -12.22 -36.14 70.71
CA PRO A 882 -12.09 -34.68 70.53
C PRO A 882 -10.66 -34.05 70.70
N THR A 883 -10.55 -32.69 70.67
CA THR A 883 -9.70 -31.75 71.49
C THR A 883 -8.23 -32.06 71.91
N ARG A 884 -7.26 -31.13 72.13
CA ARG A 884 -7.10 -29.63 72.06
C ARG A 884 -5.73 -29.27 72.76
N ILE A 885 -5.37 -27.98 72.79
CA ILE A 885 -4.45 -27.28 73.75
C ILE A 885 -2.94 -27.26 73.36
N VAL A 886 -2.23 -26.26 73.91
CA VAL A 886 -0.77 -25.97 73.91
C VAL A 886 -0.22 -25.35 72.61
N SER A 887 0.05 -24.04 72.42
CA SER A 887 0.15 -22.80 73.22
C SER A 887 1.58 -22.29 73.55
N LYS A 888 1.81 -20.99 73.24
CA LYS A 888 3.00 -20.13 73.52
C LYS A 888 4.29 -20.50 72.75
N GLY A 889 5.15 -19.55 72.35
CA GLY A 889 5.00 -18.08 72.31
C GLY A 889 6.21 -17.31 72.86
N THR A 890 6.96 -16.66 71.96
CA THR A 890 8.12 -15.75 72.18
C THR A 890 8.40 -15.02 70.84
N GLU A 891 8.83 -13.75 70.76
CA GLU A 891 8.83 -12.65 71.75
C GLU A 891 8.88 -11.27 71.03
N SER A 892 9.04 -10.16 71.78
CA SER A 892 9.21 -8.75 71.35
C SER A 892 10.27 -8.51 70.25
N GLY A 893 10.34 -7.40 69.50
CA GLY A 893 9.80 -6.02 69.58
C GLY A 893 10.70 -5.10 68.70
N SER A 894 10.56 -3.76 68.54
CA SER A 894 9.62 -2.77 69.08
C SER A 894 9.71 -1.42 68.30
N SER A 895 8.76 -0.49 68.55
CA SER A 895 8.75 0.96 68.21
C SER A 895 8.49 1.37 66.73
N SER A 896 7.76 2.44 66.41
CA SER A 896 6.87 3.30 67.24
C SER A 896 5.72 3.97 66.45
N GLN A 897 4.56 4.00 67.12
CA GLN A 897 3.52 5.05 67.24
C GLN A 897 3.85 6.45 66.63
N ALA A 898 2.92 7.21 66.01
CA ALA A 898 1.60 7.71 66.47
C ALA A 898 1.72 8.83 67.56
N ALA A 899 0.87 9.85 67.70
CA ALA A 899 -0.39 10.26 67.03
C ALA A 899 -0.56 11.80 67.14
N ASN A 900 -1.67 12.40 66.63
CA ASN A 900 -2.56 13.24 67.47
C ASN A 900 -3.76 13.89 66.76
N SER A 901 -4.87 13.82 67.49
CA SER A 901 -6.27 14.15 67.19
C SER A 901 -6.67 15.62 67.51
N ILE A 902 -7.97 15.94 67.34
CA ILE A 902 -8.83 16.89 68.12
C ILE A 902 -9.31 18.22 67.47
N SER A 903 -10.62 18.47 67.65
CA SER A 903 -11.46 19.70 67.46
C SER A 903 -11.61 20.33 66.06
N ALA A 904 -12.76 20.79 65.55
CA ALA A 904 -14.13 21.10 66.04
C ALA A 904 -14.42 22.56 66.50
N MET A 905 -15.70 22.98 66.33
CA MET A 905 -16.31 24.31 66.59
C MET A 905 -15.98 25.43 65.58
N LEU A 906 -16.80 26.48 65.35
CA LEU A 906 -18.27 26.62 65.20
C LEU A 906 -18.59 28.09 64.78
N ASN A 907 -19.63 28.32 63.94
CA ASN A 907 -20.33 29.61 63.76
C ASN A 907 -19.51 30.85 63.25
N SER A 908 -20.10 32.01 62.93
CA SER A 908 -21.33 32.30 62.14
C SER A 908 -21.49 33.81 61.82
N GLN A 909 -22.05 34.16 60.65
CA GLN A 909 -22.80 35.41 60.33
C GLN A 909 -22.10 36.80 60.27
N GLN A 910 -22.45 37.55 59.21
CA GLN A 910 -22.67 39.03 59.12
C GLN A 910 -21.46 39.98 59.37
N THR A 911 -21.33 41.18 58.78
CA THR A 911 -22.07 42.00 57.77
C THR A 911 -21.02 42.84 56.95
N GLN A 912 -21.25 43.85 56.09
CA GLN A 912 -22.43 44.69 55.79
C GLN A 912 -22.60 45.02 54.27
N CYS A 913 -22.40 46.27 53.80
CA CYS A 913 -23.04 46.76 52.56
C CYS A 913 -22.28 47.86 51.77
N SER A 914 -22.29 47.75 50.43
CA SER A 914 -22.24 48.82 49.40
C SER A 914 -20.97 49.68 49.16
N LYS A 915 -20.57 49.85 47.87
CA LYS A 915 -20.82 51.09 47.07
C LYS A 915 -20.24 51.10 45.63
N ARG A 916 -21.15 51.35 44.67
CA ARG A 916 -21.07 52.29 43.52
C ARG A 916 -19.97 52.25 42.43
N ASN A 917 -20.52 52.34 41.20
CA ASN A 917 -20.09 53.14 40.03
C ASN A 917 -19.05 52.61 39.04
N VAL A 918 -19.55 52.27 37.84
CA VAL A 918 -18.84 52.25 36.56
C VAL A 918 -19.26 53.48 35.74
N PRO A 919 -18.36 54.21 35.05
CA PRO A 919 -18.74 55.31 34.14
C PRO A 919 -19.37 54.81 32.83
N ILE A 920 -20.30 55.58 32.26
CA ILE A 920 -21.01 55.26 31.01
C ILE A 920 -20.74 56.34 29.95
N TRP A 921 -20.13 55.95 28.82
CA TRP A 921 -20.29 56.54 27.49
C TRP A 921 -19.65 55.60 26.44
N MET A 922 -20.09 55.46 25.19
CA MET A 922 -21.35 55.87 24.56
C MET A 922 -21.68 54.88 23.43
N THR A 923 -22.93 54.41 23.36
CA THR A 923 -23.46 53.70 22.18
C THR A 923 -24.44 54.58 21.44
N SER A 924 -24.31 54.71 20.12
CA SER A 924 -25.40 55.18 19.26
C SER A 924 -25.45 54.39 17.94
N LYS A 925 -26.67 54.02 17.55
CA LYS A 925 -27.00 53.54 16.20
C LYS A 925 -27.58 54.72 15.43
N THR A 926 -27.30 54.79 14.13
CA THR A 926 -28.10 55.62 13.21
C THR A 926 -28.49 54.78 12.00
N THR A 927 -29.77 54.84 11.63
CA THR A 927 -30.35 54.11 10.50
C THR A 927 -30.92 55.12 9.51
N THR A 928 -30.70 54.94 8.21
CA THR A 928 -31.34 55.78 7.17
C THR A 928 -31.62 54.96 5.90
N ARG A 929 -32.47 55.49 5.00
CA ARG A 929 -33.25 54.71 4.02
C ARG A 929 -32.73 54.76 2.57
N LEU A 930 -33.18 53.75 1.82
CA LEU A 930 -33.34 53.58 0.37
C LEU A 930 -33.08 54.77 -0.57
N ALA A 931 -32.49 54.47 -1.74
CA ALA A 931 -32.86 55.08 -3.03
C ALA A 931 -32.65 54.12 -4.24
N SER A 932 -33.67 54.05 -5.11
CA SER A 932 -33.68 53.77 -6.57
C SER A 932 -32.69 52.80 -7.26
N GLN A 933 -33.25 51.88 -8.07
CA GLN A 933 -32.57 51.23 -9.22
C GLN A 933 -32.33 52.22 -10.39
N PRO A 934 -31.54 51.82 -11.41
CA PRO A 934 -32.20 51.60 -12.72
C PRO A 934 -31.86 50.24 -13.39
N PRO A 935 -32.71 49.73 -14.32
CA PRO A 935 -32.57 48.38 -14.89
C PRO A 935 -32.07 48.33 -16.35
N ILE A 936 -31.21 47.37 -16.70
CA ILE A 936 -30.85 47.08 -18.11
C ILE A 936 -30.92 45.58 -18.45
N LYS A 937 -31.97 45.26 -19.21
CA LYS A 937 -32.12 44.24 -20.29
C LYS A 937 -31.65 42.79 -20.05
N LYS A 938 -32.64 41.89 -20.11
CA LYS A 938 -32.47 40.49 -20.55
C LYS A 938 -31.90 40.43 -21.98
N ALA A 939 -31.03 39.47 -22.26
CA ALA A 939 -30.77 38.97 -23.62
C ALA A 939 -31.10 37.46 -23.67
N LYS A 940 -31.60 36.97 -24.80
CA LYS A 940 -31.86 35.54 -25.04
C LYS A 940 -30.83 34.97 -26.00
N SER A 941 -30.55 33.66 -25.84
CA SER A 941 -30.22 32.68 -26.88
C SER A 941 -29.13 32.99 -27.92
N SER A 942 -28.10 32.15 -27.95
CA SER A 942 -27.69 31.44 -29.19
C SER A 942 -27.06 30.10 -28.83
N ASN A 943 -27.24 29.08 -29.68
CA ASN A 943 -26.40 27.87 -29.69
C ASN A 943 -25.07 28.18 -30.40
N LEU A 944 -24.04 27.34 -30.16
CA LEU A 944 -22.71 27.18 -30.82
C LEU A 944 -21.65 27.02 -29.71
N PHE A 945 -20.66 26.12 -29.72
CA PHE A 945 -20.16 25.11 -30.67
C PHE A 945 -20.19 23.71 -29.98
N ARG A 946 -20.12 22.52 -30.61
CA ARG A 946 -19.32 21.98 -31.73
C ARG A 946 -17.85 21.71 -31.39
#